data_AF-A0A970T5E4-F1
#
_entry.id   AF-A0A970T5E4-F1
#
_cell.length_a   1.000
_cell.length_b   1.000
_cell.length_c   1.000
_cell.angle_alpha   90.00
_cell.angle_beta   90.00
_cell.angle_gamma   90.00
#
_symmetry.space_group_name_H-M   'P 1'
#
loop_
_entity.id
_entity.type
_entity.pdbx_description
1 polymer ?
#
loop_
_entity_poly.entity_id
_entity_poly.type
_entity_poly.pdbx_seq_one_letter_code
_entity_poly.pdbx_strand_id
1 'polypeptide(L)'
;MKNSIRYILLTIFVLLLASCTIDYVEPVQSGLPQASSLTPVITVDQETNYVTFSITDKEVVPLWIFGSERIDKDVNKKFAYAQNGITLRIRDAGMHTVELKAYNANGISQGSQILTYELENTYRDPFNPTPYMKAIANAWVWDKETPGHFGCGETAENPTGWWSCGANEKEDMGLYDDIMTFTADGQYTYDPGAGGTVYVNWGSDFLPDGHADEIAAKTDYQAEIAAYTHPYTIENNWNEAGIEEIFLVLQAGDNLSYVPNKEAYTTNTRYQFVSTKTSDIRKNLKLVNYSPTANNGGSIAWLYSFVPYVQGVTPQDLLAGTDPAGKVWVMDADTKGHLGCGPDAGNPAGWWSANPYEKEGFGMYDNELTFKPDGTYAFNPGADGLIYVNKDVTALGGPAGEDFTLAWESQEVTYTFDGETITLPKGATVGYIPNDGTYNNPVFIVTNLTESSLTLVASIEGISWQFIFRARDYVAPESSFGGVAFESGKANVHLEQGNTYPVTGIDLTQIWIDPDFFELVDNTSLRFLAVTGDYQIMNKTTWLKALPMSGGEYATYEDGGLWIIGTGIHKPKTEPEPGWTTDASVDIPFAKTGDNTYQLTAYITGPNFKIFGQPNWGKEYGGQDFGTLQLNDYFTINGYPNGSDSDNGNIWSGSAFAEGWYVFKLTENSGKFDLTVDRWMKETVVYDITGAGNLWRNAVITPEYWYSPENWTGGISPLAQITENNGFTAEIPEGVGGSEWQAQNKLHSGIATSSEKKYDFCCTLTATEDMTITVKMTGNPEGAEEVNAFFYNGGVALSADEPLIFKMPGISQKEGNPDLTLIFDLGRSPVGSKLTVTDICFQEHNAVVVPVE
;
A
#
# COMPACT_ATOMS: atom_id res chain seq x y z
N MET A 1 -6.54 49.67 -56.95
CA MET A 1 -6.62 48.31 -57.52
C MET A 1 -7.69 47.57 -56.72
N LYS A 2 -8.75 47.06 -57.36
CA LYS A 2 -8.97 45.63 -57.71
C LYS A 2 -8.94 44.69 -56.48
N ASN A 3 -9.92 43.81 -56.22
CA ASN A 3 -11.16 43.47 -56.96
C ASN A 3 -12.18 42.73 -56.05
N SER A 4 -13.46 42.72 -56.45
CA SER A 4 -14.55 41.72 -56.23
C SER A 4 -14.74 41.05 -54.85
N ILE A 5 -15.91 41.02 -54.18
CA ILE A 5 -17.32 40.75 -54.58
C ILE A 5 -17.59 39.29 -55.04
N ARG A 6 -18.25 38.48 -54.21
CA ARG A 6 -19.54 37.80 -54.53
C ARG A 6 -20.17 37.03 -53.34
N TYR A 7 -21.40 37.39 -52.99
CA TYR A 7 -22.41 36.49 -52.41
C TYR A 7 -23.17 35.77 -53.55
N ILE A 8 -23.82 34.62 -53.27
CA ILE A 8 -25.01 34.13 -53.99
C ILE A 8 -25.73 32.99 -53.22
N LEU A 9 -27.02 33.20 -52.90
CA LEU A 9 -28.11 32.28 -52.45
C LEU A 9 -27.86 31.30 -51.25
N LEU A 10 -28.77 31.08 -50.28
CA LEU A 10 -30.22 30.70 -50.27
C LEU A 10 -30.45 29.27 -50.86
N THR A 11 -31.24 28.34 -50.30
CA THR A 11 -32.14 28.24 -49.11
C THR A 11 -32.29 26.71 -48.79
N ILE A 12 -33.08 26.11 -47.87
CA ILE A 12 -34.27 26.36 -47.00
C ILE A 12 -34.28 25.20 -45.95
N PHE A 13 -35.00 25.11 -44.81
CA PHE A 13 -35.61 26.00 -43.80
C PHE A 13 -36.40 25.11 -42.79
N VAL A 14 -36.61 25.56 -41.53
CA VAL A 14 -37.33 24.86 -40.41
C VAL A 14 -36.55 23.63 -39.86
N LEU A 15 -36.24 23.50 -38.55
CA LEU A 15 -37.15 23.18 -37.44
C LEU A 15 -36.56 23.53 -36.04
N LEU A 16 -37.31 24.34 -35.26
CA LEU A 16 -37.41 24.35 -33.77
C LEU A 16 -36.12 24.62 -32.93
N LEU A 17 -36.12 25.20 -31.72
CA LEU A 17 -37.09 26.03 -30.99
C LEU A 17 -36.31 26.86 -29.92
N ALA A 18 -36.88 28.00 -29.49
CA ALA A 18 -36.56 28.73 -28.24
C ALA A 18 -35.08 28.89 -27.81
N SER A 19 -34.31 29.76 -28.47
CA SER A 19 -33.07 30.31 -27.91
C SER A 19 -33.37 31.47 -26.95
N CYS A 20 -32.88 31.42 -25.70
CA CYS A 20 -32.86 32.58 -24.82
C CYS A 20 -32.00 33.70 -25.43
N THR A 21 -32.45 34.95 -25.37
CA THR A 21 -31.60 36.11 -25.62
C THR A 21 -30.66 36.28 -24.43
N ILE A 22 -29.34 36.22 -24.68
CA ILE A 22 -28.35 36.67 -23.71
C ILE A 22 -28.38 38.20 -23.74
N ASP A 23 -29.12 38.79 -22.80
CA ASP A 23 -29.14 40.24 -22.60
C ASP A 23 -27.80 40.69 -22.02
N TYR A 24 -26.92 41.17 -22.89
CA TYR A 24 -25.71 41.88 -22.48
C TYR A 24 -26.10 43.22 -21.85
N VAL A 25 -26.05 43.28 -20.51
CA VAL A 25 -26.14 44.54 -19.78
C VAL A 25 -24.87 45.35 -20.06
N GLU A 26 -24.97 46.42 -20.86
CA GLU A 26 -23.88 47.40 -20.98
C GLU A 26 -23.73 48.14 -19.64
N PRO A 27 -22.57 48.07 -18.97
CA PRO A 27 -22.40 48.66 -17.64
C PRO A 27 -22.38 50.19 -17.70
N VAL A 28 -23.31 50.83 -16.99
CA VAL A 28 -23.44 52.29 -16.99
C VAL A 28 -22.81 52.89 -15.72
N GLN A 29 -21.89 53.85 -15.89
CA GLN A 29 -21.15 54.49 -14.79
C GLN A 29 -22.04 55.06 -13.66
N SER A 30 -23.27 55.46 -13.96
CA SER A 30 -24.25 55.97 -13.00
C SER A 30 -25.03 54.88 -12.23
N GLY A 31 -24.95 53.62 -12.67
CA GLY A 31 -25.53 52.45 -12.00
C GLY A 31 -24.57 51.73 -11.04
N LEU A 32 -23.33 52.20 -10.94
CA LEU A 32 -22.34 51.71 -9.97
C LEU A 32 -22.83 51.97 -8.54
N PRO A 33 -22.77 50.97 -7.63
CA PRO A 33 -23.15 51.18 -6.24
C PRO A 33 -22.23 52.22 -5.57
N GLN A 34 -22.75 52.95 -4.59
CA GLN A 34 -21.96 53.90 -3.80
C GLN A 34 -21.58 53.22 -2.49
N ALA A 35 -20.29 53.07 -2.18
CA ALA A 35 -19.91 52.37 -0.97
C ALA A 35 -20.44 53.07 0.30
N SER A 36 -20.54 54.40 0.27
CA SER A 36 -21.13 55.23 1.33
C SER A 36 -22.66 55.10 1.50
N SER A 37 -23.35 54.35 0.65
CA SER A 37 -24.77 54.01 0.82
C SER A 37 -25.03 52.57 1.26
N LEU A 38 -23.98 51.77 1.46
CA LEU A 38 -24.11 50.41 1.99
C LEU A 38 -24.42 50.43 3.48
N THR A 39 -25.22 49.47 3.93
CA THR A 39 -25.70 49.32 5.30
C THR A 39 -25.14 48.02 5.90
N PRO A 40 -23.89 48.02 6.38
CA PRO A 40 -23.25 46.84 6.95
C PRO A 40 -23.81 46.49 8.33
N VAL A 41 -23.85 45.19 8.61
CA VAL A 41 -24.08 44.59 9.92
C VAL A 41 -22.98 43.56 10.16
N ILE A 42 -22.12 43.84 11.14
CA ILE A 42 -21.12 42.92 11.67
C ILE A 42 -21.63 42.41 13.00
N THR A 43 -21.72 41.09 13.17
CA THR A 43 -22.10 40.43 14.43
C THR A 43 -20.92 39.60 14.92
N VAL A 44 -20.53 39.78 16.18
CA VAL A 44 -19.40 39.06 16.80
C VAL A 44 -19.94 38.13 17.89
N ASP A 45 -19.54 36.86 17.83
CA ASP A 45 -19.62 35.93 18.95
C ASP A 45 -18.27 35.93 19.70
N GLN A 46 -18.28 36.43 20.94
CA GLN A 46 -17.09 36.55 21.79
C GLN A 46 -16.69 35.24 22.50
N GLU A 47 -17.51 34.17 22.42
CA GLU A 47 -17.20 32.86 23.00
C GLU A 47 -16.48 31.96 21.98
N THR A 48 -16.84 32.08 20.69
CA THR A 48 -16.28 31.24 19.61
C THR A 48 -15.33 31.98 18.65
N ASN A 49 -15.27 33.31 18.74
CA ASN A 49 -14.64 34.23 17.80
C ASN A 49 -15.16 34.11 16.34
N TYR A 50 -16.39 33.66 16.13
CA TYR A 50 -17.05 33.77 14.83
C TYR A 50 -17.60 35.17 14.61
N VAL A 51 -17.23 35.78 13.47
CA VAL A 51 -17.68 37.10 13.04
C VAL A 51 -18.49 36.95 11.76
N THR A 52 -19.75 37.40 11.80
CA THR A 52 -20.68 37.38 10.67
C THR A 52 -20.72 38.75 10.00
N PHE A 53 -20.41 38.79 8.70
CA PHE A 53 -20.37 39.99 7.87
C PHE A 53 -21.53 40.00 6.88
N SER A 54 -22.41 41.01 6.98
CA SER A 54 -23.60 41.13 6.13
C SER A 54 -23.92 42.57 5.76
N ILE A 55 -24.70 42.75 4.70
CA ILE A 55 -25.34 44.01 4.32
C ILE A 55 -26.85 43.81 4.22
N THR A 56 -27.64 44.82 4.59
CA THR A 56 -29.11 44.78 4.45
C THR A 56 -29.59 45.22 3.07
N ASP A 57 -28.69 45.72 2.22
CA ASP A 57 -29.01 46.28 0.92
C ASP A 57 -29.36 45.17 -0.10
N LYS A 58 -30.14 45.53 -1.12
CA LYS A 58 -30.61 44.62 -2.18
C LYS A 58 -30.01 45.02 -3.52
N GLU A 59 -30.05 44.10 -4.49
CA GLU A 59 -29.57 44.31 -5.87
C GLU A 59 -28.05 44.56 -5.99
N VAL A 60 -27.31 44.32 -4.91
CA VAL A 60 -25.84 44.37 -4.82
C VAL A 60 -25.30 43.14 -4.08
N VAL A 61 -24.08 42.72 -4.43
CA VAL A 61 -23.33 41.67 -3.71
C VAL A 61 -22.18 42.34 -2.96
N PRO A 62 -22.00 42.12 -1.65
CA PRO A 62 -20.88 42.68 -0.91
C PRO A 62 -19.56 42.01 -1.30
N LEU A 63 -18.46 42.75 -1.12
CA LEU A 63 -17.10 42.27 -1.25
C LEU A 63 -16.33 42.72 0.00
N TRP A 64 -16.15 41.79 0.93
CA TRP A 64 -15.45 41.98 2.21
C TRP A 64 -13.97 41.73 2.01
N ILE A 65 -13.14 42.76 2.20
CA ILE A 65 -11.70 42.75 1.93
C ILE A 65 -10.95 42.84 3.25
N PHE A 66 -10.11 41.86 3.53
CA PHE A 66 -9.40 41.70 4.80
C PHE A 66 -7.90 42.03 4.64
N GLY A 67 -7.28 42.49 5.73
CA GLY A 67 -5.86 42.82 5.79
C GLY A 67 -4.98 41.60 6.08
N SER A 68 -4.10 41.72 7.07
CA SER A 68 -3.22 40.64 7.56
C SER A 68 -3.81 39.84 8.72
N GLU A 69 -5.15 39.75 8.80
CA GLU A 69 -5.85 39.03 9.86
C GLU A 69 -5.84 37.52 9.63
N ARG A 70 -5.83 36.75 10.73
CA ARG A 70 -5.82 35.29 10.70
C ARG A 70 -7.25 34.75 10.66
N ILE A 71 -7.66 34.33 9.47
CA ILE A 71 -8.99 33.79 9.19
C ILE A 71 -8.89 32.26 9.17
N ASP A 72 -9.56 31.61 10.12
CA ASP A 72 -9.51 30.17 10.37
C ASP A 72 -8.09 29.61 10.60
N LYS A 73 -7.80 28.34 10.22
CA LYS A 73 -6.51 27.67 10.50
C LYS A 73 -5.42 27.95 9.45
N ASP A 74 -5.75 28.60 8.34
CA ASP A 74 -4.89 28.64 7.16
C ASP A 74 -4.18 29.99 6.98
N VAL A 75 -2.88 29.96 6.71
CA VAL A 75 -2.06 31.16 6.49
C VAL A 75 -2.06 31.62 5.03
N ASN A 76 -2.70 30.88 4.11
CA ASN A 76 -2.59 31.10 2.66
C ASN A 76 -3.93 31.33 1.94
N LYS A 77 -4.30 32.63 1.79
CA LYS A 77 -5.42 33.18 0.98
C LYS A 77 -6.81 33.01 1.66
N LYS A 78 -7.75 33.96 1.54
CA LYS A 78 -7.93 35.01 0.52
C LYS A 78 -8.21 36.38 1.16
N PHE A 79 -7.65 37.45 0.59
CA PHE A 79 -7.91 38.83 1.03
C PHE A 79 -9.33 39.35 0.72
N ALA A 80 -10.21 38.58 0.08
CA ALA A 80 -11.55 39.06 -0.30
C ALA A 80 -12.61 37.95 -0.39
N TYR A 81 -13.83 38.24 0.10
CA TYR A 81 -14.98 37.34 0.09
C TYR A 81 -16.23 38.02 -0.52
N ALA A 82 -16.87 37.36 -1.47
CA ALA A 82 -17.97 37.90 -2.29
C ALA A 82 -19.35 37.32 -1.90
N GLN A 83 -19.65 37.29 -0.59
CA GLN A 83 -20.86 36.65 -0.04
C GLN A 83 -21.52 37.53 1.02
N ASN A 84 -22.86 37.61 1.02
CA ASN A 84 -23.64 38.27 2.07
C ASN A 84 -23.98 37.26 3.17
N GLY A 85 -23.84 37.65 4.45
CA GLY A 85 -24.04 36.75 5.59
C GLY A 85 -22.91 35.73 5.74
N ILE A 86 -21.70 36.05 5.29
CA ILE A 86 -20.54 35.19 5.47
C ILE A 86 -20.10 35.21 6.94
N THR A 87 -19.84 34.04 7.52
CA THR A 87 -19.34 33.89 8.89
C THR A 87 -17.92 33.34 8.81
N LEU A 88 -16.97 34.03 9.48
CA LEU A 88 -15.54 33.73 9.43
C LEU A 88 -14.99 33.69 10.85
N ARG A 89 -13.98 32.85 11.13
CA ARG A 89 -13.36 32.78 12.45
C ARG A 89 -12.09 33.62 12.53
N ILE A 90 -12.01 34.57 13.46
CA ILE A 90 -10.87 35.48 13.60
C ILE A 90 -10.16 35.19 14.93
N ARG A 91 -8.95 34.64 14.89
CA ARG A 91 -8.39 33.94 16.06
C ARG A 91 -7.83 34.81 17.19
N ASP A 92 -7.42 36.05 16.92
CA ASP A 92 -6.64 36.86 17.88
C ASP A 92 -7.46 38.01 18.49
N ALA A 93 -7.21 38.35 19.76
CA ALA A 93 -7.90 39.45 20.45
C ALA A 93 -7.56 40.84 19.87
N GLY A 94 -8.44 41.81 20.11
CA GLY A 94 -8.20 43.23 19.87
C GLY A 94 -9.10 43.85 18.80
N MET A 95 -8.69 45.01 18.30
CA MET A 95 -9.39 45.78 17.28
C MET A 95 -8.99 45.37 15.87
N HIS A 96 -9.97 44.92 15.10
CA HIS A 96 -9.82 44.37 13.75
C HIS A 96 -10.52 45.24 12.69
N THR A 97 -10.17 45.07 11.41
CA THR A 97 -10.61 45.93 10.31
C THR A 97 -10.94 45.17 9.02
N VAL A 98 -12.11 45.47 8.45
CA VAL A 98 -12.51 44.98 7.12
C VAL A 98 -12.87 46.15 6.20
N GLU A 99 -12.37 46.14 4.97
CA GLU A 99 -12.81 47.02 3.90
C GLU A 99 -14.06 46.43 3.21
N LEU A 100 -15.16 47.18 3.18
CA LEU A 100 -16.36 46.81 2.44
C LEU A 100 -16.43 47.56 1.11
N LYS A 101 -16.57 46.79 0.02
CA LYS A 101 -17.07 47.22 -1.28
C LYS A 101 -18.34 46.45 -1.63
N ALA A 102 -19.01 46.79 -2.72
CA ALA A 102 -20.06 45.96 -3.30
C ALA A 102 -20.01 46.00 -4.82
N TYR A 103 -20.71 45.09 -5.51
CA TYR A 103 -20.86 45.13 -6.96
C TYR A 103 -22.28 44.78 -7.41
N ASN A 104 -22.63 45.24 -8.62
CA ASN A 104 -23.84 44.84 -9.34
C ASN A 104 -23.51 44.70 -10.85
N ALA A 105 -24.53 44.54 -11.70
CA ALA A 105 -24.36 44.40 -13.15
C ALA A 105 -23.65 45.57 -13.85
N ASN A 106 -23.49 46.73 -13.20
CA ASN A 106 -22.74 47.88 -13.74
C ASN A 106 -21.25 47.87 -13.32
N GLY A 107 -20.87 47.08 -12.31
CA GLY A 107 -19.49 47.00 -11.79
C GLY A 107 -19.37 47.19 -10.28
N ILE A 108 -18.13 47.42 -9.82
CA ILE A 108 -17.73 47.56 -8.41
C ILE A 108 -17.99 48.99 -7.89
N SER A 109 -18.34 49.09 -6.61
CA SER A 109 -18.74 50.32 -5.94
C SER A 109 -17.72 51.44 -6.02
N GLN A 110 -18.20 52.67 -6.17
CA GLN A 110 -17.37 53.86 -6.01
C GLN A 110 -17.02 54.02 -4.51
N GLY A 111 -15.72 53.98 -4.22
CA GLY A 111 -15.18 54.05 -2.86
C GLY A 111 -15.15 52.70 -2.12
N SER A 112 -15.15 52.80 -0.79
CA SER A 112 -15.26 51.70 0.18
C SER A 112 -15.71 52.27 1.52
N GLN A 113 -16.17 51.41 2.43
CA GLN A 113 -16.17 51.69 3.87
C GLN A 113 -15.01 50.93 4.51
N ILE A 114 -14.37 51.49 5.54
CA ILE A 114 -13.53 50.72 6.46
C ILE A 114 -14.35 50.54 7.73
N LEU A 115 -14.52 49.29 8.14
CA LEU A 115 -15.34 48.88 9.27
C LEU A 115 -14.46 48.23 10.33
N THR A 116 -14.87 48.35 11.59
CA THR A 116 -14.08 47.97 12.76
C THR A 116 -14.90 47.12 13.71
N TYR A 117 -14.32 46.07 14.26
CA TYR A 117 -14.91 45.19 15.28
C TYR A 117 -13.86 44.85 16.33
N GLU A 118 -14.31 44.42 17.52
CA GLU A 118 -13.46 44.10 18.66
C GLU A 118 -13.68 42.64 19.08
N LEU A 119 -12.59 41.92 19.32
CA LEU A 119 -12.59 40.58 19.91
C LEU A 119 -11.97 40.65 21.31
N GLU A 120 -12.75 40.28 22.32
CA GLU A 120 -12.34 40.39 23.72
C GLU A 120 -11.23 39.39 24.07
N ASN A 121 -11.21 38.23 23.40
CA ASN A 121 -10.33 37.10 23.71
C ASN A 121 -9.63 36.53 22.48
N THR A 122 -8.46 35.92 22.69
CA THR A 122 -7.72 35.16 21.69
C THR A 122 -8.19 33.72 21.74
N TYR A 123 -8.88 33.25 20.70
CA TYR A 123 -9.36 31.87 20.64
C TYR A 123 -8.28 30.92 20.14
N ARG A 124 -8.13 29.77 20.81
CA ARG A 124 -7.37 28.59 20.38
C ARG A 124 -8.25 27.35 20.57
N ASP A 125 -8.14 26.37 19.68
CA ASP A 125 -8.96 25.16 19.77
C ASP A 125 -8.54 24.32 20.99
N PRO A 126 -9.47 23.64 21.69
CA PRO A 126 -9.13 22.75 22.80
C PRO A 126 -8.19 21.63 22.33
N PHE A 127 -7.09 21.42 23.06
CA PHE A 127 -6.09 20.43 22.66
C PHE A 127 -6.59 18.99 22.88
N ASN A 128 -6.38 18.15 21.85
CA ASN A 128 -6.64 16.71 21.91
C ASN A 128 -5.31 15.94 21.74
N PRO A 129 -4.77 15.31 22.79
CA PRO A 129 -3.53 14.52 22.68
C PRO A 129 -3.72 13.19 21.96
N THR A 130 -4.96 12.69 21.84
CA THR A 130 -5.26 11.32 21.39
C THR A 130 -4.65 10.93 20.04
N PRO A 131 -4.69 11.76 18.98
CA PRO A 131 -4.09 11.40 17.68
C PRO A 131 -2.58 11.24 17.77
N TYR A 132 -1.91 12.05 18.59
CA TYR A 132 -0.46 11.98 18.83
C TYR A 132 -0.08 10.77 19.68
N MET A 133 -0.87 10.46 20.72
CA MET A 133 -0.69 9.26 21.53
C MET A 133 -0.86 7.98 20.70
N LYS A 134 -1.89 7.91 19.85
CA LYS A 134 -2.05 6.84 18.84
C LYS A 134 -0.85 6.78 17.89
N ALA A 135 -0.36 7.91 17.40
CA ALA A 135 0.70 7.97 16.38
C ALA A 135 2.07 7.51 16.89
N ILE A 136 2.37 7.71 18.18
CA ILE A 136 3.62 7.20 18.79
C ILE A 136 3.47 5.83 19.45
N ALA A 137 2.26 5.27 19.57
CA ALA A 137 2.00 4.01 20.27
C ALA A 137 2.58 2.79 19.54
N ASN A 138 3.89 2.59 19.73
CA ASN A 138 4.71 1.56 19.14
C ASN A 138 6.01 1.41 19.95
N ALA A 139 6.80 0.38 19.66
CA ALA A 139 8.22 0.33 19.98
C ALA A 139 9.03 1.11 18.93
N TRP A 140 10.14 1.72 19.34
CA TRP A 140 11.00 2.59 18.54
C TRP A 140 12.47 2.34 18.83
N VAL A 141 13.32 2.45 17.81
CA VAL A 141 14.79 2.48 17.92
C VAL A 141 15.34 3.64 17.09
N TRP A 142 16.59 4.02 17.29
CA TRP A 142 17.19 5.12 16.52
C TRP A 142 17.24 4.85 15.01
N ASP A 143 17.05 5.93 14.26
CA ASP A 143 17.13 6.05 12.79
C ASP A 143 18.61 5.97 12.31
N LYS A 144 19.37 4.97 12.81
CA LYS A 144 20.85 4.94 12.79
C LYS A 144 21.47 5.04 11.40
N GLU A 145 20.78 4.51 10.39
CA GLU A 145 21.22 4.49 8.99
C GLU A 145 21.06 5.85 8.29
N THR A 146 20.22 6.74 8.82
CA THR A 146 19.99 8.07 8.26
C THR A 146 21.03 9.07 8.80
N PRO A 147 21.84 9.73 7.95
CA PRO A 147 22.71 10.82 8.40
C PRO A 147 21.89 11.95 9.02
N GLY A 148 22.28 12.39 10.22
CA GLY A 148 21.60 13.43 10.98
C GLY A 148 20.40 12.95 11.80
N HIS A 149 20.28 11.66 12.11
CA HIS A 149 19.31 11.14 13.08
C HIS A 149 19.49 11.73 14.49
N PHE A 150 20.72 12.11 14.82
CA PHE A 150 21.15 12.63 16.11
C PHE A 150 22.02 13.88 15.89
N GLY A 151 21.95 14.88 16.77
CA GLY A 151 22.76 16.09 16.63
C GLY A 151 22.39 17.22 17.58
N CYS A 152 23.07 18.36 17.44
CA CYS A 152 22.76 19.58 18.20
C CYS A 152 22.95 20.89 17.40
N GLY A 153 22.19 21.94 17.78
CA GLY A 153 22.17 23.23 17.09
C GLY A 153 21.51 24.37 17.86
N GLU A 154 21.38 25.52 17.20
CA GLU A 154 20.96 26.78 17.83
C GLU A 154 19.45 26.91 18.15
N THR A 155 18.56 26.28 17.38
CA THR A 155 17.10 26.41 17.55
C THR A 155 16.38 25.12 17.16
N ALA A 156 15.09 25.00 17.51
CA ALA A 156 14.29 23.82 17.19
C ALA A 156 14.08 23.60 15.68
N GLU A 157 14.17 24.66 14.87
CA GLU A 157 14.10 24.61 13.41
C GLU A 157 15.44 24.26 12.74
N ASN A 158 16.57 24.37 13.46
CA ASN A 158 17.89 23.92 13.01
C ASN A 158 18.62 23.10 14.09
N PRO A 159 18.05 21.94 14.52
CA PRO A 159 18.49 21.23 15.71
C PRO A 159 19.78 20.41 15.52
N THR A 160 20.41 20.49 14.34
CA THR A 160 21.74 19.92 14.05
C THR A 160 22.70 20.97 13.46
N GLY A 161 22.44 22.26 13.70
CA GLY A 161 23.19 23.38 13.12
C GLY A 161 24.65 23.49 13.54
N TRP A 162 25.07 22.86 14.65
CA TRP A 162 26.45 22.87 15.14
C TRP A 162 27.15 21.52 14.95
N TRP A 163 26.42 20.42 15.16
CA TRP A 163 26.89 19.07 14.90
C TRP A 163 25.72 18.14 14.51
N SER A 164 26.02 17.17 13.65
CA SER A 164 25.08 16.23 13.08
C SER A 164 25.79 14.88 12.92
N CYS A 165 25.17 13.81 13.43
CA CYS A 165 25.75 12.47 13.49
C CYS A 165 25.77 11.80 12.12
N GLY A 166 26.90 11.17 11.75
CA GLY A 166 26.95 10.29 10.58
C GLY A 166 26.08 9.04 10.74
N ALA A 167 25.71 8.41 9.62
CA ALA A 167 25.07 7.10 9.65
C ALA A 167 25.96 6.09 10.38
N ASN A 168 25.38 5.33 11.31
CA ASN A 168 26.03 4.35 12.19
C ASN A 168 27.21 4.88 13.05
N GLU A 169 27.39 6.20 13.19
CA GLU A 169 28.56 6.81 13.87
C GLU A 169 28.57 6.61 15.42
N LYS A 170 27.56 5.95 16.00
CA LYS A 170 27.45 5.65 17.45
C LYS A 170 27.24 4.16 17.73
N GLU A 171 27.63 3.27 16.83
CA GLU A 171 27.34 1.83 16.94
C GLU A 171 27.98 1.15 18.16
N ASP A 172 29.19 1.55 18.57
CA ASP A 172 29.85 1.07 19.78
C ASP A 172 29.39 1.77 21.09
N MET A 173 28.33 2.59 21.05
CA MET A 173 28.00 3.56 22.12
C MET A 173 26.76 3.24 22.97
N GLY A 174 26.20 2.03 22.90
CA GLY A 174 25.03 1.65 23.71
C GLY A 174 23.83 2.58 23.51
N LEU A 175 23.60 2.97 22.25
CA LEU A 175 22.56 3.92 21.85
C LEU A 175 21.64 3.33 20.76
N TYR A 176 22.14 2.43 19.91
CA TYR A 176 21.35 1.86 18.80
C TYR A 176 20.58 0.58 19.16
N ASP A 177 20.83 -0.04 20.31
CA ASP A 177 20.07 -1.17 20.85
C ASP A 177 18.99 -0.76 21.88
N ASP A 178 18.96 0.52 22.27
CA ASP A 178 17.91 1.12 23.11
C ASP A 178 16.53 1.08 22.45
N ILE A 179 15.54 0.52 23.16
CA ILE A 179 14.15 0.45 22.70
C ILE A 179 13.26 1.37 23.54
N MET A 180 12.62 2.32 22.87
CA MET A 180 11.63 3.24 23.44
C MET A 180 10.23 2.76 23.06
N THR A 181 9.43 2.29 24.00
CA THR A 181 8.06 1.83 23.74
C THR A 181 7.03 2.76 24.34
N PHE A 182 6.14 3.32 23.52
CA PHE A 182 4.99 4.12 23.97
C PHE A 182 3.69 3.37 23.73
N THR A 183 2.66 3.73 24.51
CA THR A 183 1.33 3.09 24.48
C THR A 183 0.23 4.15 24.45
N ALA A 184 -0.88 3.86 23.76
CA ALA A 184 -1.93 4.85 23.52
C ALA A 184 -2.69 5.31 24.79
N ASP A 185 -2.53 4.62 25.92
CA ASP A 185 -3.05 4.99 27.25
C ASP A 185 -2.03 5.80 28.10
N GLY A 186 -0.80 6.00 27.61
CA GLY A 186 0.16 6.93 28.20
C GLY A 186 1.30 6.30 29.00
N GLN A 187 1.60 5.00 28.87
CA GLN A 187 2.84 4.42 29.42
C GLN A 187 4.00 4.52 28.43
N TYR A 188 5.17 4.92 28.93
CA TYR A 188 6.46 4.88 28.26
C TYR A 188 7.33 3.82 28.95
N THR A 189 7.93 2.92 28.18
CA THR A 189 8.95 1.97 28.64
C THR A 189 10.26 2.25 27.93
N TYR A 190 11.32 2.36 28.70
CA TYR A 190 12.70 2.40 28.21
C TYR A 190 13.36 1.06 28.53
N ASP A 191 13.96 0.44 27.52
CA ASP A 191 14.71 -0.82 27.63
C ASP A 191 16.11 -0.62 27.04
N PRO A 192 17.20 -0.67 27.83
CA PRO A 192 18.57 -0.35 27.41
C PRO A 192 19.27 -1.47 26.63
N GLY A 193 18.50 -2.15 25.77
CA GLY A 193 18.98 -3.18 24.85
C GLY A 193 19.73 -4.34 25.50
N ALA A 194 20.72 -4.85 24.77
CA ALA A 194 21.61 -5.91 25.23
C ALA A 194 22.87 -5.34 25.92
N GLY A 195 23.20 -4.06 25.67
CA GLY A 195 24.28 -3.35 26.33
C GLY A 195 24.02 -3.06 27.81
N GLY A 196 22.76 -2.80 28.18
CA GLY A 196 22.40 -2.42 29.56
C GLY A 196 22.90 -1.03 29.96
N THR A 197 23.18 -0.17 28.99
CA THR A 197 23.73 1.17 29.16
C THR A 197 22.88 2.22 28.45
N VAL A 198 23.01 3.48 28.89
CA VAL A 198 22.45 4.65 28.19
C VAL A 198 23.59 5.60 27.83
N TYR A 199 23.48 6.31 26.70
CA TYR A 199 24.47 7.28 26.27
C TYR A 199 24.26 8.65 26.95
N VAL A 200 25.34 9.22 27.50
CA VAL A 200 25.27 10.34 28.44
C VAL A 200 26.24 11.45 28.04
N ASN A 201 25.73 12.68 27.93
CA ASN A 201 26.60 13.84 27.72
C ASN A 201 27.43 14.14 28.98
N TRP A 202 28.72 14.46 28.81
CA TRP A 202 29.63 14.76 29.93
C TRP A 202 29.14 15.89 30.85
N GLY A 203 28.32 16.81 30.33
CA GLY A 203 27.77 17.97 31.05
C GLY A 203 26.41 17.75 31.72
N SER A 204 25.92 16.52 31.82
CA SER A 204 24.57 16.20 32.33
C SER A 204 24.46 16.02 33.85
N ASP A 205 25.55 15.65 34.54
CA ASP A 205 25.55 15.07 35.90
C ASP A 205 24.73 13.76 36.04
N PHE A 206 24.39 13.05 34.96
CA PHE A 206 23.57 11.83 35.01
C PHE A 206 24.41 10.56 35.26
N LEU A 207 24.14 9.82 36.34
CA LEU A 207 24.89 8.62 36.76
C LEU A 207 26.44 8.78 36.69
N PRO A 208 27.04 9.81 37.30
CA PRO A 208 28.47 10.12 37.15
C PRO A 208 29.40 9.21 37.97
N ASP A 209 28.86 8.31 38.80
CA ASP A 209 29.63 7.44 39.70
C ASP A 209 30.33 6.32 38.91
N GLY A 210 31.55 6.61 38.47
CA GLY A 210 32.39 5.73 37.66
C GLY A 210 33.14 6.49 36.57
N HIS A 211 32.50 7.53 36.01
CA HIS A 211 32.91 8.24 34.80
C HIS A 211 33.69 9.54 35.08
N ALA A 212 34.44 9.57 36.19
CA ALA A 212 35.09 10.79 36.67
C ALA A 212 36.21 11.28 35.74
N ASP A 213 36.88 10.37 35.00
CA ASP A 213 37.95 10.73 34.06
C ASP A 213 37.35 11.26 32.74
N GLU A 214 36.24 10.70 32.27
CA GLU A 214 35.49 11.14 31.09
C GLU A 214 34.87 12.53 31.30
N ILE A 215 34.25 12.76 32.46
CA ILE A 215 33.73 14.08 32.87
C ILE A 215 34.86 15.11 32.98
N ALA A 216 36.04 14.72 33.47
CA ALA A 216 37.22 15.59 33.52
C ALA A 216 37.83 15.86 32.13
N ALA A 217 37.77 14.88 31.21
CA ALA A 217 38.21 14.99 29.83
C ALA A 217 37.22 15.75 28.92
N LYS A 218 35.96 15.88 29.36
CA LYS A 218 34.81 16.40 28.60
C LYS A 218 34.44 15.52 27.40
N THR A 219 34.38 14.22 27.66
CA THR A 219 33.97 13.19 26.69
C THR A 219 32.71 12.50 27.18
N ASP A 220 31.73 12.34 26.29
CA ASP A 220 30.48 11.64 26.56
C ASP A 220 30.74 10.15 26.85
N TYR A 221 29.89 9.54 27.67
CA TYR A 221 30.10 8.21 28.25
C TYR A 221 28.84 7.34 28.19
N GLN A 222 28.99 6.06 28.53
CA GLN A 222 27.91 5.08 28.66
C GLN A 222 27.74 4.74 30.14
N ALA A 223 26.53 4.86 30.68
CA ALA A 223 26.24 4.58 32.09
C ALA A 223 25.31 3.36 32.23
N GLU A 224 25.61 2.44 33.15
CA GLU A 224 24.76 1.28 33.45
C GLU A 224 23.37 1.71 33.94
N ILE A 225 22.31 1.13 33.36
CA ILE A 225 20.92 1.43 33.70
C ILE A 225 20.04 0.17 33.56
N ALA A 226 18.89 0.15 34.23
CA ALA A 226 17.91 -0.92 34.11
C ALA A 226 16.65 -0.42 33.40
N ALA A 227 15.96 -1.32 32.68
CA ALA A 227 14.68 -1.03 32.04
C ALA A 227 13.63 -0.55 33.05
N TYR A 228 12.77 0.38 32.65
CA TYR A 228 11.70 0.94 33.49
C TYR A 228 10.47 1.35 32.66
N THR A 229 9.31 1.42 33.31
CA THR A 229 8.05 1.87 32.72
C THR A 229 7.42 2.98 33.58
N HIS A 230 7.25 4.18 33.03
CA HIS A 230 6.64 5.34 33.68
C HIS A 230 5.65 6.06 32.74
N PRO A 231 4.65 6.81 33.25
CA PRO A 231 3.63 7.41 32.40
C PRO A 231 4.08 8.75 31.80
N TYR A 232 3.94 8.88 30.47
CA TYR A 232 4.19 10.12 29.72
C TYR A 232 2.90 10.91 29.47
N THR A 233 3.03 12.15 29.00
CA THR A 233 1.91 12.94 28.48
C THR A 233 2.27 13.61 27.16
N ILE A 234 1.27 13.92 26.33
CA ILE A 234 1.42 14.87 25.22
C ILE A 234 0.81 16.21 25.64
N GLU A 235 1.55 17.30 25.43
CA GLU A 235 1.11 18.68 25.69
C GLU A 235 1.19 19.52 24.41
N ASN A 236 0.47 20.64 24.37
CA ASN A 236 0.68 21.70 23.37
C ASN A 236 1.27 22.99 23.98
N ASN A 237 1.73 23.87 23.11
CA ASN A 237 1.98 25.29 23.39
C ASN A 237 1.58 26.10 22.15
N TRP A 238 1.24 27.37 22.34
CA TRP A 238 1.06 28.32 21.24
C TRP A 238 2.11 29.41 21.34
N ASN A 239 3.02 29.48 20.38
CA ASN A 239 4.12 30.44 20.39
C ASN A 239 3.69 31.87 19.99
N GLU A 240 4.60 32.83 20.08
CA GLU A 240 4.33 34.24 19.70
C GLU A 240 3.94 34.39 18.22
N ALA A 241 4.39 33.48 17.36
CA ALA A 241 3.96 33.41 15.96
C ALA A 241 2.57 32.76 15.79
N GLY A 242 1.88 32.41 16.88
CA GLY A 242 0.55 31.82 16.88
C GLY A 242 0.47 30.47 16.17
N ILE A 243 1.55 29.70 16.20
CA ILE A 243 1.64 28.32 15.71
C ILE A 243 1.45 27.38 16.92
N GLU A 244 0.75 26.27 16.70
CA GLU A 244 0.59 25.22 17.70
C GLU A 244 1.78 24.25 17.65
N GLU A 245 2.49 24.16 18.76
CA GLU A 245 3.66 23.31 18.97
C GLU A 245 3.25 22.13 19.85
N ILE A 246 3.52 20.90 19.42
CA ILE A 246 3.17 19.69 20.17
C ILE A 246 4.42 19.10 20.81
N PHE A 247 4.30 18.56 22.03
CA PHE A 247 5.41 18.05 22.82
C PHE A 247 5.08 16.69 23.43
N LEU A 248 6.01 15.74 23.31
CA LEU A 248 6.11 14.60 24.22
C LEU A 248 6.70 15.12 25.54
N VAL A 249 6.16 14.69 26.67
CA VAL A 249 6.62 15.06 28.00
C VAL A 249 6.86 13.81 28.84
N LEU A 250 8.11 13.61 29.24
CA LEU A 250 8.54 12.56 30.16
C LEU A 250 8.64 13.11 31.59
N GLN A 251 8.77 12.26 32.60
CA GLN A 251 8.82 12.68 34.01
C GLN A 251 10.26 12.94 34.48
N ALA A 252 10.40 13.71 35.56
CA ALA A 252 11.68 13.88 36.24
C ALA A 252 12.20 12.52 36.76
N GLY A 253 13.28 12.02 36.16
CA GLY A 253 13.87 10.69 36.35
C GLY A 253 14.01 9.91 35.05
N ASP A 254 13.20 10.21 34.03
CA ASP A 254 13.21 9.52 32.74
C ASP A 254 14.31 10.06 31.81
N ASN A 255 14.74 9.22 30.87
CA ASN A 255 15.57 9.56 29.72
C ASN A 255 14.87 9.15 28.40
N LEU A 256 15.42 9.58 27.25
CA LEU A 256 15.00 9.19 25.91
C LEU A 256 16.20 8.69 25.09
N SER A 257 16.85 7.62 25.57
CA SER A 257 18.10 6.98 25.10
C SER A 257 19.37 7.84 25.12
N TYR A 258 19.24 9.17 25.06
CA TYR A 258 20.35 10.09 25.27
C TYR A 258 20.01 11.12 26.35
N VAL A 259 20.99 11.38 27.23
CA VAL A 259 20.89 12.41 28.27
C VAL A 259 21.78 13.61 27.91
N PRO A 260 21.26 14.63 27.20
CA PRO A 260 22.05 15.75 26.65
C PRO A 260 22.55 16.74 27.69
N ASN A 261 21.81 16.89 28.79
CA ASN A 261 22.02 17.93 29.80
C ASN A 261 21.23 17.57 31.07
N LYS A 262 21.41 18.37 32.12
CA LYS A 262 20.78 18.12 33.43
C LYS A 262 19.28 18.32 33.47
N GLU A 263 18.75 19.29 32.73
CA GLU A 263 17.31 19.60 32.71
C GLU A 263 16.51 18.51 32.00
N ALA A 264 17.16 17.78 31.07
CA ALA A 264 16.63 16.67 30.30
C ALA A 264 16.43 15.33 31.08
N TYR A 265 16.55 15.36 32.40
CA TYR A 265 16.07 14.29 33.30
C TYR A 265 15.68 14.80 34.70
N THR A 266 16.21 15.95 35.17
CA THR A 266 15.84 16.48 36.51
C THR A 266 14.50 17.23 36.54
N THR A 267 13.82 17.35 35.41
CA THR A 267 12.53 18.03 35.25
C THR A 267 11.57 17.18 34.43
N ASN A 268 10.29 17.56 34.33
CA ASN A 268 9.40 16.95 33.35
C ASN A 268 9.82 17.43 31.94
N THR A 269 10.69 16.66 31.30
CA THR A 269 11.38 17.08 30.07
C THR A 269 10.45 17.08 28.87
N ARG A 270 10.41 18.22 28.17
CA ARG A 270 9.64 18.41 26.95
C ARG A 270 10.50 18.14 25.70
N TYR A 271 9.91 17.42 24.76
CA TYR A 271 10.47 17.06 23.46
C TYR A 271 9.47 17.49 22.38
N GLN A 272 9.79 18.53 21.61
CA GLN A 272 8.94 19.09 20.57
C GLN A 272 8.88 18.15 19.36
N PHE A 273 7.68 17.87 18.85
CA PHE A 273 7.49 17.13 17.60
C PHE A 273 7.95 17.96 16.39
N VAL A 274 8.79 17.39 15.53
CA VAL A 274 9.30 18.05 14.31
C VAL A 274 8.23 18.09 13.20
N SER A 275 7.32 17.12 13.15
CA SER A 275 6.09 17.18 12.35
C SER A 275 4.88 16.88 13.24
N THR A 276 3.80 17.62 13.03
CA THR A 276 2.52 17.43 13.73
C THR A 276 1.52 16.56 12.94
N LYS A 277 1.92 16.00 11.80
CA LYS A 277 1.10 15.03 11.05
C LYS A 277 1.26 13.64 11.65
N THR A 278 0.15 12.98 11.98
CA THR A 278 0.20 11.64 12.58
C THR A 278 0.83 10.60 11.62
N SER A 279 0.66 10.79 10.32
CA SER A 279 1.21 9.96 9.24
C SER A 279 2.71 10.11 9.00
N ASP A 280 3.32 11.24 9.38
CA ASP A 280 4.79 11.40 9.40
C ASP A 280 5.34 10.73 10.67
N ILE A 281 4.73 11.04 11.82
CA ILE A 281 5.11 10.52 13.14
C ILE A 281 5.15 8.99 13.14
N ARG A 282 4.10 8.31 12.64
CA ARG A 282 4.02 6.83 12.56
C ARG A 282 5.15 6.17 11.78
N LYS A 283 5.82 6.90 10.88
CA LYS A 283 6.93 6.40 10.05
C LYS A 283 8.30 6.77 10.63
N ASN A 284 8.39 7.92 11.30
CA ASN A 284 9.62 8.40 11.88
C ASN A 284 9.33 9.43 12.99
N LEU A 285 9.53 9.02 14.25
CA LEU A 285 9.36 9.88 15.41
C LEU A 285 10.59 10.80 15.55
N LYS A 286 10.51 11.99 14.94
CA LYS A 286 11.50 13.07 15.09
C LYS A 286 11.07 14.07 16.17
N LEU A 287 11.94 14.25 17.16
CA LEU A 287 11.73 15.02 18.38
C LEU A 287 12.91 15.95 18.67
N VAL A 288 12.66 17.12 19.26
CA VAL A 288 13.72 18.05 19.68
C VAL A 288 13.56 18.44 21.15
N ASN A 289 14.60 18.21 21.94
CA ASN A 289 14.71 18.86 23.26
C ASN A 289 15.42 20.21 23.09
N TYR A 290 14.75 21.32 23.42
CA TYR A 290 15.34 22.66 23.40
C TYR A 290 15.43 23.20 24.83
N SER A 291 16.59 23.02 25.46
CA SER A 291 16.80 23.33 26.89
C SER A 291 17.88 24.41 27.09
N PRO A 292 17.70 25.34 28.05
CA PRO A 292 18.76 26.20 28.58
C PRO A 292 20.02 25.44 28.99
N THR A 293 21.18 26.09 28.91
CA THR A 293 22.44 25.50 29.42
C THR A 293 23.26 26.48 30.25
N ALA A 294 23.97 25.93 31.24
CA ALA A 294 24.80 26.70 32.19
C ALA A 294 26.02 27.39 31.56
N ASN A 295 26.38 27.05 30.32
CA ASN A 295 27.57 27.55 29.63
C ASN A 295 27.33 28.92 28.97
N ASN A 296 27.17 29.96 29.79
CA ASN A 296 26.97 31.37 29.41
C ASN A 296 25.62 31.72 28.71
N GLY A 297 24.57 30.93 28.92
CA GLY A 297 23.18 31.41 28.80
C GLY A 297 22.53 31.36 27.42
N GLY A 298 22.90 30.38 26.59
CA GLY A 298 22.12 29.95 25.43
C GLY A 298 21.36 28.65 25.71
N SER A 299 20.22 28.47 25.04
CA SER A 299 19.61 27.14 24.92
C SER A 299 20.28 26.36 23.79
N ILE A 300 20.22 25.03 23.88
CA ILE A 300 20.71 24.12 22.84
C ILE A 300 19.55 23.25 22.39
N ALA A 301 19.36 23.12 21.08
CA ALA A 301 18.46 22.14 20.48
C ALA A 301 19.21 20.82 20.28
N TRP A 302 18.59 19.71 20.69
CA TRP A 302 19.09 18.36 20.53
C TRP A 302 18.08 17.54 19.72
N LEU A 303 18.50 17.03 18.56
CA LEU A 303 17.63 16.22 17.69
C LEU A 303 17.69 14.75 18.08
N TYR A 304 16.50 14.14 18.12
CA TYR A 304 16.27 12.71 18.24
C TYR A 304 15.45 12.26 17.01
N SER A 305 15.83 11.14 16.41
CA SER A 305 15.11 10.55 15.28
C SER A 305 15.03 9.05 15.47
N PHE A 306 13.80 8.55 15.56
CA PHE A 306 13.54 7.13 15.75
C PHE A 306 12.71 6.58 14.59
N VAL A 307 12.96 5.32 14.25
CA VAL A 307 12.13 4.52 13.35
C VAL A 307 11.36 3.48 14.16
N PRO A 308 10.20 2.99 13.67
CA PRO A 308 9.50 1.88 14.30
C PRO A 308 10.44 0.71 14.56
N TYR A 309 10.42 0.15 15.77
CA TYR A 309 11.17 -1.06 16.08
C TYR A 309 10.49 -2.25 15.42
N VAL A 310 10.92 -2.55 14.20
CA VAL A 310 10.83 -3.90 13.65
C VAL A 310 11.98 -4.69 14.25
N GLN A 311 11.69 -5.76 14.99
CA GLN A 311 12.72 -6.69 15.43
C GLN A 311 13.34 -7.35 14.19
N GLY A 312 14.47 -6.81 13.75
CA GLY A 312 15.17 -7.27 12.55
C GLY A 312 15.73 -8.67 12.79
N VAL A 313 15.03 -9.68 12.26
CA VAL A 313 15.41 -11.08 12.40
C VAL A 313 16.75 -11.29 11.72
N THR A 314 17.83 -11.47 12.50
CA THR A 314 19.17 -11.67 11.95
C THR A 314 19.24 -13.04 11.27
N PRO A 315 20.24 -13.31 10.40
CA PRO A 315 20.46 -14.65 9.89
C PRO A 315 20.60 -15.71 11.01
N GLN A 316 21.20 -15.35 12.15
CA GLN A 316 21.31 -16.25 13.30
C GLN A 316 19.94 -16.53 13.95
N ASP A 317 19.07 -15.53 14.08
CA ASP A 317 17.70 -15.72 14.57
C ASP A 317 16.85 -16.52 13.57
N LEU A 318 17.01 -16.29 12.26
CA LEU A 318 16.33 -17.08 11.23
C LEU A 318 16.75 -18.55 11.28
N LEU A 319 18.04 -18.83 11.52
CA LEU A 319 18.60 -20.18 11.57
C LEU A 319 18.26 -20.93 12.88
N ALA A 320 18.42 -20.26 14.03
CA ALA A 320 18.40 -20.87 15.36
C ALA A 320 17.20 -20.48 16.23
N GLY A 321 16.38 -19.52 15.79
CA GLY A 321 15.36 -18.89 16.61
C GLY A 321 15.97 -18.00 17.71
N THR A 322 15.11 -17.49 18.59
CA THR A 322 15.50 -16.77 19.81
C THR A 322 15.26 -17.57 21.09
N ASP A 323 14.58 -18.73 21.00
CA ASP A 323 14.35 -19.64 22.13
C ASP A 323 15.62 -20.48 22.42
N PRO A 324 16.07 -20.58 23.69
CA PRO A 324 17.21 -21.43 24.08
C PRO A 324 17.08 -22.92 23.72
N ALA A 325 15.88 -23.44 23.44
CA ALA A 325 15.67 -24.78 22.91
C ALA A 325 16.23 -24.96 21.48
N GLY A 326 16.30 -23.87 20.71
CA GLY A 326 16.71 -23.84 19.31
C GLY A 326 15.59 -24.15 18.31
N LYS A 327 15.86 -23.82 17.04
CA LYS A 327 14.95 -24.00 15.92
C LYS A 327 15.25 -25.31 15.19
N VAL A 328 14.20 -26.10 14.95
CA VAL A 328 14.28 -27.45 14.37
C VAL A 328 13.96 -27.42 12.88
N TRP A 329 14.81 -28.05 12.08
CA TRP A 329 14.71 -28.19 10.63
C TRP A 329 14.58 -29.65 10.22
N VAL A 330 13.75 -29.93 9.22
CA VAL A 330 13.54 -31.27 8.64
C VAL A 330 13.61 -31.18 7.11
N MET A 331 14.01 -32.26 6.43
CA MET A 331 14.15 -32.26 4.97
C MET A 331 12.80 -31.96 4.29
N ASP A 332 12.77 -31.02 3.35
CA ASP A 332 11.54 -30.57 2.71
C ASP A 332 11.14 -31.49 1.54
N ALA A 333 10.75 -32.72 1.86
CA ALA A 333 10.46 -33.78 0.89
C ALA A 333 9.41 -33.41 -0.18
N ASP A 334 8.51 -32.47 0.13
CA ASP A 334 7.50 -31.93 -0.81
C ASP A 334 8.12 -31.07 -1.94
N THR A 335 9.28 -30.45 -1.71
CA THR A 335 9.89 -29.52 -2.67
C THR A 335 10.72 -30.25 -3.71
N LYS A 336 10.48 -29.96 -5.00
CA LYS A 336 11.32 -30.47 -6.09
C LYS A 336 12.72 -29.86 -6.01
N GLY A 337 13.75 -30.71 -6.01
CA GLY A 337 15.15 -30.32 -5.81
C GLY A 337 15.58 -30.23 -4.34
N HIS A 338 14.78 -30.72 -3.38
CA HIS A 338 15.19 -30.79 -1.96
C HIS A 338 16.48 -31.58 -1.75
N LEU A 339 16.76 -32.54 -2.63
CA LEU A 339 18.07 -33.14 -2.82
C LEU A 339 18.49 -32.94 -4.28
N GLY A 340 19.75 -32.58 -4.52
CA GLY A 340 20.25 -32.39 -5.88
C GLY A 340 21.77 -32.43 -5.99
N CYS A 341 22.27 -32.49 -7.23
CA CYS A 341 23.68 -32.24 -7.54
C CYS A 341 23.85 -31.46 -8.86
N GLY A 342 24.95 -30.72 -8.97
CA GLY A 342 25.22 -29.83 -10.10
C GLY A 342 26.67 -29.34 -10.15
N PRO A 343 27.02 -28.51 -11.15
CA PRO A 343 28.42 -28.12 -11.43
C PRO A 343 29.08 -27.25 -10.35
N ASP A 344 28.31 -26.39 -9.68
CA ASP A 344 28.81 -25.35 -8.78
C ASP A 344 27.72 -24.89 -7.80
N ALA A 345 28.06 -24.01 -6.85
CA ALA A 345 27.14 -23.56 -5.81
C ALA A 345 26.06 -22.55 -6.29
N GLY A 346 26.21 -21.96 -7.49
CA GLY A 346 25.18 -21.15 -8.13
C GLY A 346 24.15 -21.98 -8.91
N ASN A 347 24.49 -23.23 -9.26
CA ASN A 347 23.59 -24.19 -9.87
C ASN A 347 23.74 -25.60 -9.23
N PRO A 348 23.49 -25.76 -7.91
CA PRO A 348 23.87 -26.95 -7.13
C PRO A 348 22.98 -28.17 -7.36
N ALA A 349 21.93 -28.05 -8.18
CA ALA A 349 21.03 -29.14 -8.56
C ALA A 349 20.89 -29.30 -10.11
N GLY A 350 21.76 -28.64 -10.88
CA GLY A 350 21.68 -28.51 -12.34
C GLY A 350 22.05 -29.76 -13.16
N TRP A 351 22.43 -30.88 -12.53
CA TRP A 351 22.64 -32.17 -13.20
C TRP A 351 21.58 -33.20 -12.80
N TRP A 352 21.17 -33.20 -11.54
CA TRP A 352 20.04 -33.97 -11.04
C TRP A 352 19.36 -33.23 -9.89
N SER A 353 18.03 -33.27 -9.87
CA SER A 353 17.16 -32.73 -8.83
C SER A 353 16.12 -33.79 -8.50
N ALA A 354 15.99 -34.16 -7.24
CA ALA A 354 14.95 -35.07 -6.77
C ALA A 354 13.55 -34.52 -7.07
N ASN A 355 12.64 -35.36 -7.55
CA ASN A 355 11.22 -35.05 -7.50
C ASN A 355 10.72 -35.14 -6.03
N PRO A 356 9.55 -34.57 -5.71
CA PRO A 356 8.96 -34.70 -4.38
C PRO A 356 8.89 -36.17 -3.94
N TYR A 357 9.28 -36.44 -2.70
CA TYR A 357 9.34 -37.77 -2.08
C TYR A 357 10.24 -38.84 -2.76
N GLU A 358 11.08 -38.50 -3.75
CA GLU A 358 11.91 -39.47 -4.50
C GLU A 358 12.91 -40.28 -3.63
N LYS A 359 13.15 -39.86 -2.38
CA LYS A 359 14.01 -40.55 -1.39
C LYS A 359 13.26 -41.06 -0.15
N GLU A 360 11.95 -41.29 -0.26
CA GLU A 360 11.19 -41.96 0.80
C GLU A 360 11.81 -43.34 1.15
N GLY A 361 11.91 -43.64 2.45
CA GLY A 361 12.53 -44.88 2.94
C GLY A 361 14.06 -44.90 2.98
N PHE A 362 14.75 -43.79 2.66
CA PHE A 362 16.21 -43.64 2.80
C PHE A 362 16.62 -42.87 4.07
N GLY A 363 15.75 -42.74 5.07
CA GLY A 363 16.01 -42.17 6.41
C GLY A 363 16.16 -40.65 6.49
N MET A 364 16.70 -39.99 5.46
CA MET A 364 16.98 -38.54 5.49
C MET A 364 15.77 -37.63 5.75
N TYR A 365 14.55 -38.14 5.58
CA TYR A 365 13.29 -37.42 5.85
C TYR A 365 12.85 -37.49 7.33
N ASP A 366 13.30 -38.50 8.07
CA ASP A 366 13.06 -38.65 9.52
C ASP A 366 14.05 -37.78 10.34
N ASN A 367 15.11 -37.27 9.72
CA ASN A 367 16.19 -36.55 10.39
C ASN A 367 15.79 -35.12 10.78
N GLU A 368 16.12 -34.72 12.01
CA GLU A 368 15.91 -33.36 12.53
C GLU A 368 17.26 -32.69 12.82
N LEU A 369 17.40 -31.44 12.39
CA LEU A 369 18.57 -30.59 12.63
C LEU A 369 18.17 -29.43 13.53
N THR A 370 18.73 -29.32 14.74
CA THR A 370 18.40 -28.24 15.68
C THR A 370 19.59 -27.31 15.85
N PHE A 371 19.43 -26.04 15.48
CA PHE A 371 20.41 -24.98 15.78
C PHE A 371 19.92 -24.16 16.97
N LYS A 372 20.78 -23.93 17.97
CA LYS A 372 20.44 -23.15 19.18
C LYS A 372 21.19 -21.81 19.19
N PRO A 373 20.61 -20.75 19.80
CA PRO A 373 21.23 -19.42 19.85
C PRO A 373 22.64 -19.38 20.47
N ASP A 374 22.96 -20.33 21.36
CA ASP A 374 24.24 -20.44 22.06
C ASP A 374 25.39 -21.06 21.22
N GLY A 375 25.14 -21.38 19.95
CA GLY A 375 26.10 -22.04 19.07
C GLY A 375 26.09 -23.57 19.17
N THR A 376 25.14 -24.18 19.87
CA THR A 376 24.94 -25.63 19.89
C THR A 376 24.16 -26.10 18.65
N TYR A 377 24.63 -27.17 18.03
CA TYR A 377 23.96 -27.93 16.98
C TYR A 377 23.65 -29.34 17.48
N ALA A 378 22.37 -29.74 17.43
CA ALA A 378 21.93 -31.09 17.75
C ALA A 378 21.33 -31.77 16.51
N PHE A 379 21.87 -32.93 16.16
CA PHE A 379 21.38 -33.80 15.09
C PHE A 379 20.63 -34.99 15.68
N ASN A 380 19.40 -35.21 15.22
CA ASN A 380 18.59 -36.37 15.57
C ASN A 380 18.31 -37.21 14.31
N PRO A 381 18.73 -38.48 14.22
CA PRO A 381 18.45 -39.33 13.07
C PRO A 381 16.99 -39.82 12.99
N GLY A 382 16.11 -39.43 13.91
CA GLY A 382 14.68 -39.72 13.84
C GLY A 382 14.29 -41.11 14.31
N ALA A 383 13.17 -41.63 13.78
CA ALA A 383 12.56 -42.87 14.30
C ALA A 383 13.18 -44.15 13.72
N ASP A 384 13.73 -44.11 12.50
CA ASP A 384 14.46 -45.25 11.91
C ASP A 384 15.94 -45.32 12.33
N GLY A 385 16.52 -44.18 12.75
CA GLY A 385 17.91 -44.07 13.19
C GLY A 385 18.93 -44.07 12.04
N LEU A 386 18.52 -43.69 10.82
CA LEU A 386 19.35 -43.77 9.61
C LEU A 386 19.77 -42.39 9.07
N ILE A 387 20.95 -42.34 8.46
CA ILE A 387 21.37 -41.28 7.53
C ILE A 387 21.63 -41.87 6.15
N TYR A 388 21.60 -41.03 5.11
CA TYR A 388 21.97 -41.42 3.75
C TYR A 388 23.45 -41.09 3.47
N VAL A 389 24.14 -41.94 2.72
CA VAL A 389 25.58 -41.81 2.43
C VAL A 389 25.83 -42.12 0.96
N ASN A 390 26.58 -41.25 0.29
CA ASN A 390 26.95 -41.46 -1.11
C ASN A 390 27.96 -42.62 -1.24
N LYS A 391 27.84 -43.41 -2.30
CA LYS A 391 28.74 -44.54 -2.62
C LYS A 391 30.24 -44.20 -2.61
N ASP A 392 30.58 -42.95 -2.93
CA ASP A 392 31.97 -42.48 -3.09
C ASP A 392 32.57 -41.96 -1.76
N VAL A 393 31.84 -42.08 -0.63
CA VAL A 393 32.34 -41.82 0.74
C VAL A 393 33.11 -43.04 1.26
N THR A 394 34.45 -42.98 1.25
CA THR A 394 35.30 -44.10 1.70
C THR A 394 35.50 -44.12 3.22
N ALA A 395 35.34 -43.00 3.91
CA ALA A 395 35.69 -42.84 5.32
C ALA A 395 34.72 -43.52 6.32
N LEU A 396 33.53 -43.90 5.86
CA LEU A 396 32.51 -44.62 6.65
C LEU A 396 32.41 -46.12 6.28
N GLY A 397 32.80 -46.47 5.05
CA GLY A 397 32.62 -47.81 4.49
C GLY A 397 31.18 -48.10 4.05
N GLY A 398 31.03 -48.85 2.97
CA GLY A 398 29.73 -49.14 2.36
C GLY A 398 29.79 -50.21 1.27
N PRO A 399 28.65 -50.56 0.66
CA PRO A 399 28.60 -51.40 -0.54
C PRO A 399 29.30 -50.71 -1.72
N ALA A 400 29.97 -51.49 -2.57
CA ALA A 400 30.73 -50.93 -3.68
C ALA A 400 29.82 -50.60 -4.89
N GLY A 401 29.58 -49.30 -5.13
CA GLY A 401 29.00 -48.78 -6.38
C GLY A 401 27.57 -48.22 -6.29
N GLU A 402 26.91 -48.34 -5.14
CA GLU A 402 25.55 -47.84 -4.89
C GLU A 402 25.51 -47.04 -3.58
N ASP A 403 24.70 -45.98 -3.54
CA ASP A 403 24.47 -45.19 -2.33
C ASP A 403 23.73 -46.04 -1.28
N PHE A 404 23.88 -45.70 0.00
CA PHE A 404 23.39 -46.54 1.08
C PHE A 404 22.90 -45.75 2.30
N THR A 405 22.02 -46.38 3.09
CA THR A 405 21.65 -45.91 4.42
C THR A 405 22.61 -46.45 5.46
N LEU A 406 22.98 -45.65 6.45
CA LEU A 406 23.85 -46.02 7.56
C LEU A 406 23.18 -45.68 8.89
N ALA A 407 23.21 -46.61 9.85
CA ALA A 407 22.70 -46.35 11.20
C ALA A 407 23.58 -45.31 11.92
N TRP A 408 22.96 -44.33 12.56
CA TRP A 408 23.62 -43.20 13.19
C TRP A 408 23.10 -42.99 14.62
N GLU A 409 23.89 -42.31 15.45
CA GLU A 409 23.49 -41.91 16.80
C GLU A 409 23.19 -40.39 16.81
N SER A 410 22.32 -39.94 17.72
CA SER A 410 22.08 -38.51 17.93
C SER A 410 23.38 -37.81 18.36
N GLN A 411 23.66 -36.64 17.79
CA GLN A 411 24.90 -35.90 18.06
C GLN A 411 24.56 -34.52 18.63
N GLU A 412 25.27 -34.07 19.66
CA GLU A 412 25.24 -32.67 20.10
C GLU A 412 26.68 -32.12 20.07
N VAL A 413 26.88 -31.04 19.33
CA VAL A 413 28.18 -30.43 19.03
C VAL A 413 28.05 -28.91 18.92
N THR A 414 29.16 -28.18 18.77
CA THR A 414 29.14 -26.75 18.47
C THR A 414 29.11 -26.50 16.96
N TYR A 415 28.39 -25.49 16.48
CA TYR A 415 28.52 -24.95 15.12
C TYR A 415 29.06 -23.52 15.14
N THR A 416 29.46 -23.01 13.97
CA THR A 416 29.63 -21.57 13.74
C THR A 416 28.88 -21.18 12.48
N PHE A 417 28.27 -19.99 12.50
CA PHE A 417 27.61 -19.38 11.36
C PHE A 417 27.98 -17.89 11.29
N ASP A 418 28.26 -17.39 10.10
CA ASP A 418 28.69 -16.01 9.82
C ASP A 418 27.66 -15.20 9.00
N GLY A 419 26.50 -15.80 8.70
CA GLY A 419 25.47 -15.26 7.81
C GLY A 419 25.43 -15.93 6.43
N GLU A 420 26.54 -16.52 5.97
CA GLU A 420 26.65 -17.16 4.65
C GLU A 420 27.05 -18.65 4.72
N THR A 421 27.77 -19.07 5.77
CA THR A 421 28.41 -20.39 5.85
C THR A 421 28.24 -21.04 7.22
N ILE A 422 27.61 -22.22 7.26
CA ILE A 422 27.56 -23.07 8.46
C ILE A 422 28.76 -24.02 8.46
N THR A 423 29.52 -24.02 9.56
CA THR A 423 30.62 -24.98 9.80
C THR A 423 30.31 -25.86 11.00
N LEU A 424 30.48 -27.18 10.84
CA LEU A 424 30.34 -28.18 11.89
C LEU A 424 31.67 -28.92 12.10
N PRO A 425 31.93 -29.52 13.28
CA PRO A 425 33.11 -30.36 13.48
C PRO A 425 33.04 -31.66 12.68
N LYS A 426 34.22 -32.22 12.37
CA LYS A 426 34.39 -33.50 11.66
C LYS A 426 33.43 -34.57 12.19
N GLY A 427 32.68 -35.19 11.29
CA GLY A 427 31.76 -36.28 11.58
C GLY A 427 30.39 -35.86 12.12
N ALA A 428 30.10 -34.55 12.22
CA ALA A 428 28.72 -34.07 12.23
C ALA A 428 28.11 -34.15 10.81
N THR A 429 26.79 -34.22 10.71
CA THR A 429 26.05 -34.41 9.46
C THR A 429 24.75 -33.61 9.43
N VAL A 430 24.20 -33.41 8.22
CA VAL A 430 22.88 -32.82 7.94
C VAL A 430 21.91 -33.85 7.34
N GLY A 431 22.13 -35.13 7.65
CA GLY A 431 21.31 -36.27 7.22
C GLY A 431 21.74 -36.95 5.91
N TYR A 432 22.46 -36.25 5.03
CA TYR A 432 23.15 -36.86 3.88
C TYR A 432 24.63 -36.46 3.83
N ILE A 433 25.50 -37.46 3.62
CA ILE A 433 26.95 -37.27 3.46
C ILE A 433 27.33 -37.52 1.99
N PRO A 434 27.62 -36.46 1.20
CA PRO A 434 27.85 -36.58 -0.24
C PRO A 434 29.27 -37.01 -0.64
N ASN A 435 30.29 -36.74 0.17
CA ASN A 435 31.69 -37.04 -0.13
C ASN A 435 32.56 -37.03 1.14
N ASP A 436 33.76 -37.62 1.05
CA ASP A 436 34.72 -37.67 2.17
C ASP A 436 35.19 -36.29 2.66
N GLY A 437 35.21 -35.26 1.80
CA GLY A 437 35.52 -33.89 2.19
C GLY A 437 34.49 -33.33 3.18
N THR A 438 33.21 -33.41 2.84
CA THR A 438 32.10 -32.98 3.71
C THR A 438 32.06 -33.77 5.03
N TYR A 439 32.45 -35.05 5.05
CA TYR A 439 32.58 -35.80 6.32
C TYR A 439 33.77 -35.33 7.17
N ASN A 440 34.93 -35.09 6.54
CA ASN A 440 36.16 -34.71 7.26
C ASN A 440 36.17 -33.25 7.72
N ASN A 441 35.47 -32.36 7.01
CA ASN A 441 35.36 -30.92 7.28
C ASN A 441 33.99 -30.41 6.79
N PRO A 442 32.90 -30.64 7.54
CA PRO A 442 31.56 -30.24 7.13
C PRO A 442 31.40 -28.72 7.13
N VAL A 443 31.31 -28.16 5.91
CA VAL A 443 31.08 -26.74 5.64
C VAL A 443 29.99 -26.65 4.58
N PHE A 444 28.98 -25.83 4.85
CA PHE A 444 27.79 -25.69 4.02
C PHE A 444 27.53 -24.21 3.73
N ILE A 445 27.43 -23.86 2.45
CA ILE A 445 27.01 -22.52 2.01
C ILE A 445 25.49 -22.44 2.16
N VAL A 446 24.99 -21.39 2.80
CA VAL A 446 23.57 -21.10 2.95
C VAL A 446 23.12 -20.27 1.74
N THR A 447 22.37 -20.87 0.81
CA THR A 447 21.91 -20.21 -0.42
C THR A 447 20.48 -19.69 -0.34
N ASN A 448 19.72 -20.13 0.66
CA ASN A 448 18.43 -19.54 1.04
C ASN A 448 18.25 -19.69 2.56
N LEU A 449 17.75 -18.65 3.22
CA LEU A 449 17.40 -18.68 4.64
C LEU A 449 16.23 -17.72 4.90
N THR A 450 15.14 -18.26 5.42
CA THR A 450 13.91 -17.55 5.78
C THR A 450 13.35 -18.14 7.07
N GLU A 451 12.21 -17.64 7.57
CA GLU A 451 11.58 -18.24 8.74
C GLU A 451 11.16 -19.71 8.51
N SER A 452 10.82 -20.07 7.27
CA SER A 452 10.25 -21.37 6.93
C SER A 452 11.19 -22.31 6.18
N SER A 453 12.22 -21.80 5.49
CA SER A 453 13.09 -22.58 4.61
C SER A 453 14.58 -22.27 4.81
N LEU A 454 15.40 -23.33 4.80
CA LEU A 454 16.85 -23.30 4.84
C LEU A 454 17.37 -24.14 3.67
N THR A 455 18.19 -23.55 2.78
CA THR A 455 18.88 -24.31 1.72
C THR A 455 20.38 -24.29 1.96
N LEU A 456 20.95 -25.49 2.07
CA LEU A 456 22.38 -25.72 2.21
C LEU A 456 22.97 -26.23 0.90
N VAL A 457 24.24 -25.89 0.67
CA VAL A 457 25.04 -26.44 -0.42
C VAL A 457 26.39 -26.92 0.11
N ALA A 458 26.69 -28.19 -0.10
CA ALA A 458 28.04 -28.73 0.06
C ALA A 458 28.74 -28.66 -1.31
N SER A 459 29.90 -28.01 -1.39
CA SER A 459 30.60 -27.73 -2.64
C SER A 459 32.06 -28.17 -2.61
N ILE A 460 32.53 -28.84 -3.67
CA ILE A 460 33.94 -29.20 -3.90
C ILE A 460 34.33 -28.88 -5.35
N GLU A 461 35.60 -29.04 -5.70
CA GLU A 461 36.07 -28.80 -7.08
C GLU A 461 35.33 -29.69 -8.09
N GLY A 462 34.47 -29.07 -8.90
CA GLY A 462 33.75 -29.72 -10.00
C GLY A 462 32.45 -30.44 -9.65
N ILE A 463 31.92 -30.33 -8.41
CA ILE A 463 30.56 -30.77 -8.07
C ILE A 463 30.05 -30.09 -6.79
N SER A 464 28.77 -29.75 -6.78
CA SER A 464 28.02 -29.32 -5.60
C SER A 464 26.79 -30.21 -5.38
N TRP A 465 26.33 -30.28 -4.14
CA TRP A 465 25.09 -30.96 -3.73
C TRP A 465 24.21 -30.00 -2.92
N GLN A 466 22.91 -29.99 -3.23
CA GLN A 466 21.90 -29.16 -2.57
C GLN A 466 21.09 -29.99 -1.56
N PHE A 467 20.70 -29.34 -0.46
CA PHE A 467 19.80 -29.85 0.58
C PHE A 467 18.78 -28.73 0.90
N ILE A 468 17.47 -28.96 0.79
CA ILE A 468 16.43 -28.00 1.20
C ILE A 468 15.71 -28.55 2.43
N PHE A 469 15.70 -27.77 3.50
CA PHE A 469 14.99 -28.05 4.74
C PHE A 469 13.87 -27.04 4.96
N ARG A 470 12.85 -27.46 5.70
CA ARG A 470 11.80 -26.60 6.26
C ARG A 470 11.85 -26.60 7.78
N ALA A 471 11.45 -25.50 8.39
CA ALA A 471 11.34 -25.42 9.85
C ALA A 471 10.16 -26.30 10.31
N ARG A 472 10.42 -27.27 11.20
CA ARG A 472 9.47 -28.33 11.60
C ARG A 472 8.19 -27.76 12.21
N ASP A 473 8.35 -26.76 13.08
CA ASP A 473 7.27 -26.18 13.89
C ASP A 473 6.74 -24.85 13.30
N TYR A 474 7.16 -24.50 12.07
CA TYR A 474 6.68 -23.30 11.39
C TYR A 474 5.24 -23.49 10.91
N VAL A 475 4.31 -22.85 11.62
CA VAL A 475 2.96 -22.59 11.13
C VAL A 475 3.01 -21.28 10.34
N ALA A 476 2.74 -21.35 9.03
CA ALA A 476 2.59 -20.15 8.22
C ALA A 476 1.46 -19.25 8.79
N PRO A 477 1.57 -17.91 8.71
CA PRO A 477 0.41 -17.05 8.95
C PRO A 477 -0.78 -17.54 8.13
N GLU A 478 -1.97 -17.62 8.73
CA GLU A 478 -3.17 -18.16 8.06
C GLU A 478 -3.50 -17.31 6.83
N SER A 479 -3.01 -17.77 5.67
CA SER A 479 -3.32 -17.17 4.39
C SER A 479 -4.59 -17.81 3.84
N SER A 480 -5.48 -16.98 3.31
CA SER A 480 -6.78 -17.44 2.80
C SER A 480 -7.22 -16.62 1.60
N PHE A 481 -8.06 -17.22 0.77
CA PHE A 481 -8.76 -16.57 -0.33
C PHE A 481 -10.27 -16.68 -0.11
N GLY A 482 -10.98 -15.57 -0.04
CA GLY A 482 -12.44 -15.58 0.21
C GLY A 482 -12.83 -16.19 1.56
N GLY A 483 -11.91 -16.29 2.52
CA GLY A 483 -12.10 -16.97 3.80
C GLY A 483 -11.83 -18.49 3.78
N VAL A 484 -11.39 -19.06 2.66
CA VAL A 484 -10.90 -20.45 2.57
C VAL A 484 -9.38 -20.45 2.68
N ALA A 485 -8.83 -21.17 3.67
CA ALA A 485 -7.40 -21.26 3.92
C ALA A 485 -6.63 -21.93 2.77
N PHE A 486 -5.36 -21.54 2.57
CA PHE A 486 -4.46 -22.21 1.63
C PHE A 486 -3.82 -23.45 2.26
N GLU A 487 -4.30 -24.65 1.91
CA GLU A 487 -3.66 -25.92 2.24
C GLU A 487 -2.56 -26.22 1.21
N SER A 488 -1.29 -26.29 1.65
CA SER A 488 -0.11 -26.47 0.78
C SER A 488 -0.08 -25.51 -0.43
N GLY A 489 -0.48 -24.24 -0.20
CA GLY A 489 -0.55 -23.21 -1.25
C GLY A 489 -1.79 -23.30 -2.15
N LYS A 490 -2.80 -24.12 -1.81
CA LYS A 490 -4.02 -24.34 -2.60
C LYS A 490 -5.29 -24.01 -1.81
N ALA A 491 -6.22 -23.27 -2.41
CA ALA A 491 -7.56 -23.04 -1.86
C ALA A 491 -8.62 -23.37 -2.92
N ASN A 492 -9.47 -24.37 -2.66
CA ASN A 492 -10.59 -24.71 -3.54
C ASN A 492 -11.81 -23.87 -3.16
N VAL A 493 -12.32 -23.08 -4.09
CA VAL A 493 -13.33 -22.02 -3.85
C VAL A 493 -14.39 -22.00 -4.95
N HIS A 494 -15.61 -21.59 -4.60
CA HIS A 494 -16.63 -21.20 -5.57
C HIS A 494 -16.57 -19.68 -5.75
N LEU A 495 -16.43 -19.20 -6.98
CA LEU A 495 -16.29 -17.78 -7.29
C LEU A 495 -17.35 -17.32 -8.29
N GLU A 496 -18.08 -16.26 -7.93
CA GLU A 496 -18.97 -15.51 -8.80
C GLU A 496 -18.21 -14.41 -9.56
N GLN A 497 -18.50 -14.26 -10.86
CA GLN A 497 -17.90 -13.25 -11.74
C GLN A 497 -18.21 -11.82 -11.29
N GLY A 498 -17.20 -10.96 -11.22
CA GLY A 498 -17.31 -9.54 -10.87
C GLY A 498 -17.24 -9.25 -9.37
N ASN A 499 -17.41 -10.24 -8.50
CA ASN A 499 -17.31 -10.06 -7.04
C ASN A 499 -15.86 -9.85 -6.59
N THR A 500 -15.70 -9.14 -5.47
CA THR A 500 -14.42 -8.93 -4.78
C THR A 500 -14.28 -9.87 -3.60
N TYR A 501 -13.12 -10.52 -3.48
CA TYR A 501 -12.80 -11.48 -2.42
C TYR A 501 -11.62 -10.96 -1.59
N PRO A 502 -11.68 -11.04 -0.25
CA PRO A 502 -10.55 -10.73 0.61
C PRO A 502 -9.47 -11.81 0.49
N VAL A 503 -8.22 -11.38 0.60
CA VAL A 503 -7.03 -12.22 0.66
C VAL A 503 -6.30 -11.89 1.97
N THR A 504 -6.11 -12.88 2.83
CA THR A 504 -5.42 -12.70 4.12
C THR A 504 -4.01 -13.31 4.04
N GLY A 505 -3.07 -12.76 4.82
CA GLY A 505 -1.70 -13.30 4.94
C GLY A 505 -0.78 -13.09 3.73
N ILE A 506 -1.18 -12.25 2.76
CA ILE A 506 -0.44 -11.99 1.52
C ILE A 506 -0.52 -10.48 1.22
N ASP A 507 0.62 -9.81 0.99
CA ASP A 507 0.63 -8.47 0.40
C ASP A 507 0.52 -8.57 -1.13
N LEU A 508 -0.66 -8.24 -1.64
CA LEU A 508 -0.97 -8.32 -3.07
C LEU A 508 -0.17 -7.32 -3.94
N THR A 509 0.52 -6.34 -3.33
CA THR A 509 1.35 -5.38 -4.07
C THR A 509 2.74 -5.91 -4.42
N GLN A 510 3.19 -6.99 -3.77
CA GLN A 510 4.55 -7.55 -3.92
C GLN A 510 4.61 -8.77 -4.85
N ILE A 511 3.46 -9.29 -5.30
CA ILE A 511 3.35 -10.51 -6.11
C ILE A 511 2.70 -10.26 -7.47
N TRP A 512 2.96 -11.14 -8.44
CA TRP A 512 2.24 -11.11 -9.72
C TRP A 512 0.86 -11.76 -9.57
N ILE A 513 -0.19 -11.03 -9.94
CA ILE A 513 -1.58 -11.50 -9.93
C ILE A 513 -2.01 -11.79 -11.35
N ASP A 514 -2.73 -12.89 -11.55
CA ASP A 514 -3.15 -13.32 -12.88
C ASP A 514 -4.22 -12.39 -13.50
N PRO A 515 -3.89 -11.60 -14.54
CA PRO A 515 -4.74 -10.52 -15.05
C PRO A 515 -5.92 -11.01 -15.90
N ASP A 516 -6.01 -12.32 -16.21
CA ASP A 516 -7.17 -12.89 -16.90
C ASP A 516 -8.26 -13.35 -15.92
N PHE A 517 -7.87 -13.65 -14.68
CA PHE A 517 -8.77 -14.13 -13.62
C PHE A 517 -9.04 -13.08 -12.55
N PHE A 518 -8.12 -12.14 -12.33
CA PHE A 518 -8.16 -11.21 -11.20
C PHE A 518 -7.78 -9.78 -11.56
N GLU A 519 -8.39 -8.84 -10.84
CA GLU A 519 -8.05 -7.42 -10.83
C GLU A 519 -7.74 -6.99 -9.38
N LEU A 520 -6.63 -6.27 -9.19
CA LEU A 520 -6.22 -5.73 -7.89
C LEU A 520 -7.15 -4.57 -7.49
N VAL A 521 -7.86 -4.71 -6.37
CA VAL A 521 -8.75 -3.66 -5.84
C VAL A 521 -8.00 -2.82 -4.80
N ASP A 522 -7.29 -3.48 -3.88
CA ASP A 522 -6.42 -2.91 -2.86
C ASP A 522 -5.35 -3.95 -2.47
N ASN A 523 -4.45 -3.65 -1.54
CA ASN A 523 -3.36 -4.56 -1.12
C ASN A 523 -3.84 -5.87 -0.43
N THR A 524 -5.13 -6.01 -0.15
CA THR A 524 -5.76 -7.15 0.52
C THR A 524 -6.97 -7.74 -0.23
N SER A 525 -7.39 -7.19 -1.38
CA SER A 525 -8.61 -7.61 -2.08
C SER A 525 -8.42 -7.78 -3.60
N LEU A 526 -8.98 -8.88 -4.14
CA LEU A 526 -9.01 -9.17 -5.58
C LEU A 526 -10.43 -9.28 -6.12
N ARG A 527 -10.73 -8.59 -7.23
CA ARG A 527 -11.98 -8.77 -8.00
C ARG A 527 -11.81 -9.90 -9.01
N PHE A 528 -12.77 -10.81 -9.06
CA PHE A 528 -12.76 -11.95 -9.98
C PHE A 528 -13.34 -11.60 -11.36
N LEU A 529 -12.69 -12.04 -12.44
CA LEU A 529 -12.98 -11.63 -13.81
C LEU A 529 -13.55 -12.75 -14.69
N ALA A 530 -13.25 -14.02 -14.38
CA ALA A 530 -13.72 -15.18 -15.15
C ALA A 530 -15.17 -15.56 -14.80
N VAL A 531 -15.80 -16.39 -15.64
CA VAL A 531 -17.18 -16.87 -15.48
C VAL A 531 -17.36 -17.60 -14.15
N THR A 532 -18.53 -17.40 -13.52
CA THR A 532 -18.91 -18.03 -12.25
C THR A 532 -18.73 -19.55 -12.27
N GLY A 533 -18.05 -20.11 -11.27
CA GLY A 533 -17.75 -21.54 -11.20
C GLY A 533 -16.84 -21.92 -10.03
N ASP A 534 -16.38 -23.17 -10.03
CA ASP A 534 -15.42 -23.69 -9.05
C ASP A 534 -13.98 -23.49 -9.54
N TYR A 535 -13.09 -23.06 -8.65
CA TYR A 535 -11.69 -22.75 -8.97
C TYR A 535 -10.75 -23.22 -7.86
N GLN A 536 -9.54 -23.63 -8.22
CA GLN A 536 -8.42 -23.85 -7.31
C GLN A 536 -7.49 -22.64 -7.39
N ILE A 537 -7.43 -21.85 -6.33
CA ILE A 537 -6.49 -20.74 -6.23
C ILE A 537 -5.14 -21.27 -5.78
N MET A 538 -4.12 -20.90 -6.54
CA MET A 538 -2.73 -21.31 -6.36
C MET A 538 -1.93 -20.10 -5.87
N ASN A 539 -1.37 -20.21 -4.66
CA ASN A 539 -0.52 -19.21 -4.02
C ASN A 539 0.96 -19.69 -4.04
N LYS A 540 1.86 -18.85 -4.56
CA LYS A 540 3.31 -18.94 -4.34
C LYS A 540 3.82 -17.58 -3.86
N THR A 541 4.98 -17.57 -3.21
CA THR A 541 5.70 -16.38 -2.69
C THR A 541 5.87 -15.24 -3.72
N THR A 542 5.77 -15.51 -5.02
CA THR A 542 5.91 -14.52 -6.09
C THR A 542 4.66 -14.32 -6.94
N TRP A 543 3.59 -15.10 -6.78
CA TRP A 543 2.37 -14.96 -7.58
C TRP A 543 1.11 -15.66 -7.04
N LEU A 544 -0.05 -15.20 -7.51
CA LEU A 544 -1.37 -15.81 -7.29
C LEU A 544 -2.11 -16.05 -8.63
N LYS A 545 -2.63 -17.26 -8.83
CA LYS A 545 -3.37 -17.70 -10.03
C LYS A 545 -4.65 -18.46 -9.67
N ALA A 546 -5.57 -18.61 -10.63
CA ALA A 546 -6.68 -19.56 -10.55
C ALA A 546 -6.50 -20.68 -11.58
N LEU A 547 -6.90 -21.90 -11.22
CA LEU A 547 -7.07 -23.05 -12.11
C LEU A 547 -8.58 -23.40 -12.13
N PRO A 548 -9.24 -23.53 -13.31
CA PRO A 548 -10.66 -23.86 -13.38
C PRO A 548 -10.91 -25.32 -12.98
N MET A 549 -11.96 -25.56 -12.19
CA MET A 549 -12.33 -26.86 -11.64
C MET A 549 -13.76 -27.26 -12.03
N SER A 550 -14.04 -28.56 -12.04
CA SER A 550 -15.39 -29.12 -12.17
C SER A 550 -15.48 -30.44 -11.40
N GLY A 551 -16.48 -30.56 -10.50
CA GLY A 551 -16.73 -31.79 -9.75
C GLY A 551 -15.62 -32.25 -8.80
N GLY A 552 -14.63 -31.39 -8.52
CA GLY A 552 -13.42 -31.69 -7.74
C GLY A 552 -12.17 -32.01 -8.57
N GLU A 553 -12.31 -32.14 -9.90
CA GLU A 553 -11.22 -32.33 -10.86
C GLU A 553 -10.94 -31.03 -11.64
N TYR A 554 -9.84 -30.98 -12.39
CA TYR A 554 -9.54 -29.84 -13.28
C TYR A 554 -10.49 -29.79 -14.48
N ALA A 555 -11.03 -28.61 -14.78
CA ALA A 555 -12.08 -28.43 -15.77
C ALA A 555 -11.65 -28.85 -17.19
N THR A 556 -12.45 -29.71 -17.83
CA THR A 556 -12.32 -30.01 -19.25
C THR A 556 -13.07 -28.98 -20.09
N TYR A 557 -12.89 -29.02 -21.41
CA TYR A 557 -13.56 -28.12 -22.34
C TYR A 557 -15.09 -28.24 -22.31
N GLU A 558 -15.63 -29.41 -22.01
CA GLU A 558 -17.09 -29.57 -21.83
C GLU A 558 -17.58 -28.91 -20.53
N ASP A 559 -16.68 -28.72 -19.54
CA ASP A 559 -16.90 -27.91 -18.32
C ASP A 559 -16.57 -26.42 -18.52
N GLY A 560 -15.98 -26.04 -19.65
CA GLY A 560 -15.50 -24.68 -19.93
C GLY A 560 -14.04 -24.39 -19.57
N GLY A 561 -13.19 -25.42 -19.38
CA GLY A 561 -11.75 -25.29 -19.27
C GLY A 561 -11.03 -25.28 -20.63
N LEU A 562 -9.96 -24.50 -20.77
CA LEU A 562 -9.11 -24.51 -21.96
C LEU A 562 -7.67 -24.21 -21.56
N TRP A 563 -6.70 -24.92 -22.13
CA TRP A 563 -5.35 -25.06 -21.58
C TRP A 563 -4.27 -24.92 -22.66
N ILE A 564 -3.03 -24.60 -22.27
CA ILE A 564 -1.89 -24.42 -23.17
C ILE A 564 -0.60 -25.01 -22.58
N ILE A 565 0.16 -25.73 -23.41
CA ILE A 565 1.54 -26.19 -23.11
C ILE A 565 2.44 -25.89 -24.31
N GLY A 566 3.75 -25.83 -24.09
CA GLY A 566 4.76 -25.68 -25.12
C GLY A 566 6.00 -24.96 -24.65
N THR A 567 6.89 -24.66 -25.60
CA THR A 567 8.11 -23.88 -25.37
C THR A 567 7.89 -22.40 -25.73
N GLY A 568 8.57 -21.53 -25.00
CA GLY A 568 8.58 -20.09 -25.19
C GLY A 568 7.38 -19.34 -24.62
N ILE A 569 6.69 -19.92 -23.64
CA ILE A 569 5.51 -19.36 -22.97
C ILE A 569 5.67 -19.40 -21.44
N HIS A 570 5.47 -18.24 -20.80
CA HIS A 570 5.62 -18.05 -19.36
C HIS A 570 4.43 -17.25 -18.78
N LYS A 571 3.96 -17.63 -17.59
CA LYS A 571 2.88 -16.96 -16.88
C LYS A 571 2.99 -17.19 -15.36
N PRO A 572 3.53 -16.25 -14.57
CA PRO A 572 4.27 -15.05 -14.99
C PRO A 572 5.60 -15.36 -15.72
N LYS A 573 6.24 -14.32 -16.26
CA LYS A 573 7.61 -14.30 -16.81
C LYS A 573 8.68 -14.95 -15.91
N THR A 574 8.44 -15.03 -14.60
CA THR A 574 9.34 -15.60 -13.60
C THR A 574 9.15 -17.11 -13.35
N GLU A 575 8.08 -17.72 -13.84
CA GLU A 575 7.93 -19.19 -13.80
C GLU A 575 8.68 -19.85 -14.97
N PRO A 576 9.18 -21.08 -14.79
CA PRO A 576 9.68 -21.89 -15.90
C PRO A 576 8.58 -22.14 -16.94
N GLU A 577 8.98 -22.33 -18.20
CA GLU A 577 8.05 -22.77 -19.25
C GLU A 577 7.54 -24.20 -18.98
N PRO A 578 6.30 -24.56 -19.36
CA PRO A 578 5.81 -25.95 -19.23
C PRO A 578 6.59 -26.94 -20.14
N GLY A 579 7.10 -26.43 -21.27
CA GLY A 579 7.70 -27.26 -22.30
C GLY A 579 6.68 -28.22 -22.90
N TRP A 580 7.12 -29.45 -23.19
CA TRP A 580 6.25 -30.55 -23.66
C TRP A 580 5.96 -31.58 -22.57
N THR A 581 6.06 -31.17 -21.31
CA THR A 581 5.46 -31.90 -20.18
C THR A 581 4.05 -31.37 -20.00
N THR A 582 3.12 -32.23 -19.60
CA THR A 582 1.78 -31.81 -19.20
C THR A 582 1.39 -32.47 -17.89
N ASP A 583 0.87 -31.63 -17.00
CA ASP A 583 0.25 -31.96 -15.72
C ASP A 583 -0.48 -30.71 -15.23
N ALA A 584 -1.54 -30.85 -14.44
CA ALA A 584 -2.32 -29.72 -13.99
C ALA A 584 -1.57 -28.73 -13.07
N SER A 585 -0.37 -29.06 -12.58
CA SER A 585 0.51 -28.11 -11.88
C SER A 585 1.42 -27.27 -12.80
N VAL A 586 1.53 -27.61 -14.09
CA VAL A 586 2.35 -26.88 -15.08
C VAL A 586 1.55 -26.35 -16.28
N ASP A 587 0.43 -26.98 -16.62
CA ASP A 587 -0.44 -26.57 -17.71
C ASP A 587 -1.09 -25.22 -17.40
N ILE A 588 -1.04 -24.31 -18.37
CA ILE A 588 -1.54 -22.94 -18.19
C ILE A 588 -3.01 -22.88 -18.65
N PRO A 589 -3.96 -22.41 -17.82
CA PRO A 589 -5.34 -22.22 -18.26
C PRO A 589 -5.55 -20.88 -18.97
N PHE A 590 -6.50 -20.85 -19.89
CA PHE A 590 -7.22 -19.64 -20.28
C PHE A 590 -8.30 -19.34 -19.23
N ALA A 591 -8.54 -18.06 -18.95
CA ALA A 591 -9.76 -17.65 -18.27
C ALA A 591 -10.94 -17.71 -19.25
N LYS A 592 -12.02 -18.38 -18.87
CA LYS A 592 -13.30 -18.26 -19.58
C LYS A 592 -13.96 -16.95 -19.16
N THR A 593 -14.17 -16.02 -20.10
CA THR A 593 -14.64 -14.65 -19.84
C THR A 593 -16.13 -14.45 -20.11
N GLY A 594 -16.76 -15.39 -20.81
CA GLY A 594 -18.19 -15.45 -21.13
C GLY A 594 -18.54 -16.80 -21.76
N ASP A 595 -19.82 -17.03 -22.10
CA ASP A 595 -20.35 -18.33 -22.57
C ASP A 595 -19.47 -19.06 -23.60
N ASN A 596 -18.97 -18.32 -24.59
CA ASN A 596 -18.16 -18.82 -25.71
C ASN A 596 -16.77 -18.16 -25.82
N THR A 597 -16.35 -17.34 -24.84
CA THR A 597 -15.13 -16.52 -24.95
C THR A 597 -14.08 -16.85 -23.91
N TYR A 598 -12.81 -16.87 -24.34
CA TYR A 598 -11.67 -17.21 -23.51
C TYR A 598 -10.53 -16.20 -23.72
N GLN A 599 -9.79 -15.89 -22.66
CA GLN A 599 -8.62 -15.01 -22.70
C GLN A 599 -7.40 -15.64 -22.01
N LEU A 600 -6.21 -15.40 -22.57
CA LEU A 600 -4.93 -15.72 -21.97
C LEU A 600 -3.93 -14.58 -22.20
N THR A 601 -3.35 -14.08 -21.12
CA THR A 601 -2.27 -13.10 -21.07
C THR A 601 -1.00 -13.80 -20.59
N ALA A 602 0.02 -13.84 -21.44
CA ALA A 602 1.27 -14.57 -21.19
C ALA A 602 2.48 -13.82 -21.75
N TYR A 603 3.65 -14.05 -21.16
CA TYR A 603 4.94 -13.56 -21.65
C TYR A 603 5.54 -14.59 -22.60
N ILE A 604 5.88 -14.16 -23.81
CA ILE A 604 6.27 -15.03 -24.91
C ILE A 604 7.70 -14.70 -25.34
N THR A 605 8.58 -15.71 -25.30
CA THR A 605 10.02 -15.62 -25.61
C THR A 605 10.38 -16.26 -26.94
N GLY A 606 9.75 -17.39 -27.28
CA GLY A 606 10.09 -18.18 -28.48
C GLY A 606 9.00 -19.19 -28.82
N PRO A 607 7.84 -18.74 -29.34
CA PRO A 607 6.59 -19.50 -29.34
C PRO A 607 6.66 -20.74 -30.24
N ASN A 608 6.50 -21.89 -29.61
CA ASN A 608 6.06 -23.14 -30.22
C ASN A 608 5.21 -23.87 -29.18
N PHE A 609 3.91 -23.58 -29.17
CA PHE A 609 2.95 -24.05 -28.16
C PHE A 609 1.61 -24.44 -28.78
N LYS A 610 0.72 -25.05 -28.00
CA LYS A 610 -0.51 -25.69 -28.50
C LYS A 610 -1.64 -25.64 -27.49
N ILE A 611 -2.88 -25.60 -27.99
CA ILE A 611 -4.10 -25.45 -27.19
C ILE A 611 -4.78 -26.81 -26.99
N PHE A 612 -5.25 -27.07 -25.77
CA PHE A 612 -5.85 -28.33 -25.32
C PHE A 612 -7.16 -28.07 -24.57
N GLY A 613 -8.07 -29.02 -24.60
CA GLY A 613 -9.32 -28.99 -23.84
C GLY A 613 -9.21 -29.46 -22.39
N GLN A 614 -8.07 -30.00 -21.95
CA GLN A 614 -7.84 -30.50 -20.59
C GLN A 614 -6.34 -30.81 -20.39
N PRO A 615 -5.85 -30.89 -19.15
CA PRO A 615 -4.51 -31.39 -18.86
C PRO A 615 -4.31 -32.87 -19.26
N ASN A 616 -3.05 -33.32 -19.30
CA ASN A 616 -2.63 -34.68 -19.62
C ASN A 616 -2.97 -35.16 -21.05
N TRP A 617 -2.60 -34.38 -22.08
CA TRP A 617 -2.73 -34.73 -23.51
C TRP A 617 -4.15 -35.18 -23.95
N GLY A 618 -5.21 -34.56 -23.43
CA GLY A 618 -6.59 -34.96 -23.73
C GLY A 618 -7.09 -34.49 -25.11
N LYS A 619 -8.15 -33.67 -25.16
CA LYS A 619 -8.65 -33.11 -26.42
C LYS A 619 -7.66 -32.09 -26.99
N GLU A 620 -6.86 -32.49 -27.98
CA GLU A 620 -5.92 -31.63 -28.70
C GLU A 620 -6.60 -30.85 -29.83
N TYR A 621 -6.22 -29.57 -30.05
CA TYR A 621 -6.75 -28.76 -31.15
C TYR A 621 -5.73 -28.58 -32.29
N GLY A 622 -6.18 -28.84 -33.51
CA GLY A 622 -5.40 -28.77 -34.75
C GLY A 622 -5.71 -27.53 -35.60
N GLY A 623 -4.95 -27.30 -36.67
CA GLY A 623 -5.13 -26.16 -37.57
C GLY A 623 -6.49 -26.13 -38.29
N GLN A 624 -7.20 -27.25 -38.32
CA GLN A 624 -8.59 -27.36 -38.78
C GLN A 624 -9.63 -26.87 -37.77
N ASP A 625 -9.29 -26.72 -36.48
CA ASP A 625 -10.24 -26.32 -35.43
C ASP A 625 -10.30 -24.78 -35.24
N PHE A 626 -9.45 -24.04 -35.95
CA PHE A 626 -9.48 -22.58 -35.96
C PHE A 626 -10.37 -22.02 -37.09
N GLY A 627 -11.00 -20.88 -36.81
CA GLY A 627 -11.84 -20.11 -37.72
C GLY A 627 -11.11 -18.88 -38.25
N THR A 628 -11.68 -17.70 -38.02
CA THR A 628 -11.13 -16.39 -38.32
C THR A 628 -9.87 -16.14 -37.51
N LEU A 629 -8.80 -15.67 -38.15
CA LEU A 629 -7.51 -15.40 -37.50
C LEU A 629 -7.14 -13.91 -37.63
N GLN A 630 -6.81 -13.28 -36.51
CA GLN A 630 -6.29 -11.92 -36.40
C GLN A 630 -5.01 -11.93 -35.57
N LEU A 631 -3.93 -12.48 -36.15
CA LEU A 631 -2.65 -12.71 -35.47
C LEU A 631 -1.63 -11.57 -35.65
N ASN A 632 -2.01 -10.50 -36.35
CA ASN A 632 -1.21 -9.28 -36.58
C ASN A 632 0.24 -9.54 -37.07
N ASP A 633 0.45 -10.62 -37.82
CA ASP A 633 1.76 -11.18 -38.20
C ASP A 633 2.72 -11.52 -37.03
N TYR A 634 2.26 -11.42 -35.77
CA TYR A 634 3.01 -11.85 -34.58
C TYR A 634 3.12 -13.37 -34.49
N PHE A 635 2.09 -14.09 -34.96
CA PHE A 635 1.99 -15.54 -34.88
C PHE A 635 1.46 -16.15 -36.19
N THR A 636 1.71 -17.44 -36.36
CA THR A 636 1.08 -18.30 -37.37
C THR A 636 0.61 -19.60 -36.71
N ILE A 637 -0.44 -20.24 -37.23
CA ILE A 637 -0.86 -21.57 -36.80
C ILE A 637 -0.45 -22.57 -37.87
N ASN A 638 0.24 -23.64 -37.47
CA ASN A 638 0.57 -24.74 -38.38
C ASN A 638 -0.72 -25.39 -38.92
N GLY A 639 -0.68 -26.03 -40.09
CA GLY A 639 -1.81 -26.76 -40.69
C GLY A 639 -3.03 -25.93 -41.14
N TYR A 640 -3.22 -24.70 -40.65
CA TYR A 640 -4.43 -23.92 -40.88
C TYR A 640 -4.71 -23.68 -42.39
N PRO A 641 -5.96 -23.84 -42.88
CA PRO A 641 -7.20 -24.17 -42.16
C PRO A 641 -7.62 -25.65 -42.25
N ASN A 642 -6.73 -26.57 -42.65
CA ASN A 642 -7.11 -27.93 -43.07
C ASN A 642 -6.30 -29.09 -42.43
N GLY A 643 -5.23 -28.81 -41.71
CA GLY A 643 -4.31 -29.81 -41.17
C GLY A 643 -4.89 -30.51 -39.93
N SER A 644 -5.62 -31.60 -40.13
CA SER A 644 -6.32 -32.38 -39.09
C SER A 644 -5.44 -33.37 -38.33
N ASP A 645 -4.19 -33.03 -38.11
CA ASP A 645 -3.21 -33.84 -37.38
C ASP A 645 -2.82 -33.08 -36.11
N SER A 646 -2.55 -33.80 -35.02
CA SER A 646 -2.27 -33.16 -33.71
C SER A 646 -1.09 -32.18 -33.82
N ASP A 647 -0.01 -32.57 -34.50
CA ASP A 647 1.21 -31.77 -34.63
C ASP A 647 1.05 -30.61 -35.63
N ASN A 648 -0.08 -30.58 -36.35
CA ASN A 648 -0.47 -29.51 -37.25
C ASN A 648 -1.46 -28.51 -36.59
N GLY A 649 -1.39 -28.36 -35.26
CA GLY A 649 -2.13 -27.33 -34.49
C GLY A 649 -1.28 -26.26 -33.79
N ASN A 650 0.05 -26.43 -33.72
CA ASN A 650 0.93 -25.54 -32.97
C ASN A 650 0.89 -24.09 -33.47
N ILE A 651 1.03 -23.15 -32.53
CA ILE A 651 1.21 -21.71 -32.79
C ILE A 651 2.71 -21.38 -32.74
N TRP A 652 3.19 -20.76 -33.82
CA TRP A 652 4.60 -20.43 -34.09
C TRP A 652 4.79 -18.92 -34.28
N SER A 653 6.01 -18.42 -34.16
CA SER A 653 6.36 -17.03 -34.51
C SER A 653 5.95 -16.66 -35.94
N GLY A 654 5.30 -15.50 -36.08
CA GLY A 654 5.12 -14.83 -37.37
C GLY A 654 6.25 -13.82 -37.66
N SER A 655 6.19 -13.16 -38.82
CA SER A 655 7.23 -12.23 -39.28
C SER A 655 7.32 -10.90 -38.51
N ALA A 656 6.32 -10.57 -37.69
CA ALA A 656 6.30 -9.42 -36.80
C ALA A 656 6.49 -9.80 -35.31
N PHE A 657 6.81 -11.07 -35.01
CA PHE A 657 7.07 -11.52 -33.65
C PHE A 657 8.22 -10.73 -32.98
N ALA A 658 8.00 -10.35 -31.72
CA ALA A 658 9.02 -9.87 -30.81
C ALA A 658 8.75 -10.45 -29.41
N GLU A 659 9.80 -10.65 -28.61
CA GLU A 659 9.65 -11.04 -27.21
C GLU A 659 8.81 -10.01 -26.43
N GLY A 660 7.94 -10.49 -25.55
CA GLY A 660 7.12 -9.65 -24.69
C GLY A 660 5.78 -10.27 -24.31
N TRP A 661 4.94 -9.48 -23.66
CA TRP A 661 3.58 -9.88 -23.30
C TRP A 661 2.59 -9.81 -24.47
N TYR A 662 1.74 -10.83 -24.58
CA TYR A 662 0.64 -10.92 -25.55
C TYR A 662 -0.66 -11.34 -24.87
N VAL A 663 -1.78 -10.92 -25.46
CA VAL A 663 -3.14 -11.34 -25.07
C VAL A 663 -3.77 -12.12 -26.22
N PHE A 664 -4.06 -13.39 -25.97
CA PHE A 664 -4.76 -14.30 -26.86
C PHE A 664 -6.24 -14.29 -26.49
N LYS A 665 -7.12 -14.03 -27.48
CA LYS A 665 -8.57 -14.02 -27.30
C LYS A 665 -9.22 -14.99 -28.26
N LEU A 666 -9.89 -16.00 -27.72
CA LEU A 666 -10.62 -17.02 -28.48
C LEU A 666 -12.12 -16.77 -28.36
N THR A 667 -12.83 -16.87 -29.47
CA THR A 667 -14.30 -16.94 -29.49
C THR A 667 -14.72 -18.21 -30.20
N GLU A 668 -15.49 -19.07 -29.53
CA GLU A 668 -16.03 -20.26 -30.18
C GLU A 668 -17.23 -19.92 -31.06
N ASN A 669 -17.06 -20.15 -32.37
CA ASN A 669 -18.07 -19.95 -33.39
C ASN A 669 -18.27 -21.25 -34.19
N SER A 670 -19.40 -21.93 -33.94
CA SER A 670 -19.82 -23.15 -34.63
C SER A 670 -18.83 -24.33 -34.54
N GLY A 671 -18.24 -24.58 -33.37
CA GLY A 671 -17.26 -25.65 -33.16
C GLY A 671 -15.88 -25.37 -33.75
N LYS A 672 -15.55 -24.10 -33.99
CA LYS A 672 -14.21 -23.59 -34.31
C LYS A 672 -13.88 -22.41 -33.41
N PHE A 673 -12.59 -22.18 -33.13
CA PHE A 673 -12.14 -20.96 -32.45
C PHE A 673 -11.70 -19.89 -33.43
N ASP A 674 -12.39 -18.74 -33.42
CA ASP A 674 -11.82 -17.50 -33.96
C ASP A 674 -10.77 -16.99 -32.96
N LEU A 675 -9.55 -16.68 -33.42
CA LEU A 675 -8.43 -16.24 -32.57
C LEU A 675 -7.91 -14.85 -32.99
N THR A 676 -7.97 -13.91 -32.04
CA THR A 676 -7.27 -12.61 -32.11
C THR A 676 -6.09 -12.62 -31.15
N VAL A 677 -4.95 -12.08 -31.58
CA VAL A 677 -3.76 -11.92 -30.73
C VAL A 677 -3.17 -10.52 -30.87
N ASP A 678 -3.20 -9.79 -29.77
CA ASP A 678 -2.63 -8.45 -29.63
C ASP A 678 -1.45 -8.48 -28.66
N ARG A 679 -0.55 -7.49 -28.73
CA ARG A 679 0.39 -7.27 -27.61
C ARG A 679 -0.38 -6.84 -26.37
N TRP A 680 0.06 -7.29 -25.20
CA TRP A 680 -0.47 -6.72 -23.95
C TRP A 680 0.08 -5.30 -23.79
N MET A 681 -0.83 -4.36 -23.56
CA MET A 681 -0.53 -2.94 -23.41
C MET A 681 -1.01 -2.48 -22.03
N LYS A 682 -0.14 -1.77 -21.31
CA LYS A 682 -0.52 -1.03 -20.10
C LYS A 682 -1.25 0.24 -20.51
N GLU A 683 -2.54 0.29 -20.23
CA GLU A 683 -3.35 1.48 -20.35
C GLU A 683 -3.14 2.36 -19.11
N THR A 684 -2.62 3.58 -19.31
CA THR A 684 -2.35 4.54 -18.23
C THR A 684 -3.26 5.75 -18.39
N VAL A 685 -4.34 5.81 -17.61
CA VAL A 685 -5.30 6.92 -17.62
C VAL A 685 -4.67 8.23 -17.17
N VAL A 686 -4.92 9.29 -17.95
CA VAL A 686 -4.45 10.66 -17.70
C VAL A 686 -5.63 11.51 -17.25
N TYR A 687 -5.69 11.77 -15.94
CA TYR A 687 -6.76 12.54 -15.30
C TYR A 687 -6.52 14.05 -15.42
N ASP A 688 -7.39 14.76 -16.17
CA ASP A 688 -7.28 16.20 -16.44
C ASP A 688 -7.86 17.07 -15.31
N ILE A 689 -7.42 16.86 -14.07
CA ILE A 689 -7.98 17.48 -12.84
C ILE A 689 -8.31 18.97 -13.00
N THR A 690 -7.37 19.72 -13.58
CA THR A 690 -7.40 21.20 -13.65
C THR A 690 -7.51 21.76 -15.07
N GLY A 691 -7.75 20.93 -16.09
CA GLY A 691 -7.99 21.36 -17.45
C GLY A 691 -9.47 21.50 -17.81
N ALA A 692 -9.80 21.09 -19.03
CA ALA A 692 -11.11 21.26 -19.67
C ALA A 692 -11.79 19.94 -20.04
N GLY A 693 -11.09 18.80 -19.95
CA GLY A 693 -11.70 17.47 -20.07
C GLY A 693 -12.52 17.09 -18.83
N ASN A 694 -12.22 17.68 -17.67
CA ASN A 694 -12.98 17.51 -16.44
C ASN A 694 -14.36 18.18 -16.51
N LEU A 695 -15.38 17.35 -16.73
CA LEU A 695 -16.80 17.71 -16.74
C LEU A 695 -17.28 18.14 -15.36
N TRP A 696 -16.80 17.50 -14.28
CA TRP A 696 -17.19 17.81 -12.89
C TRP A 696 -16.86 19.25 -12.50
N ARG A 697 -15.72 19.76 -12.94
CA ARG A 697 -15.26 21.12 -12.64
C ARG A 697 -16.15 22.23 -13.22
N ASN A 698 -16.87 21.93 -14.30
CA ASN A 698 -17.77 22.87 -14.97
C ASN A 698 -19.25 22.63 -14.65
N ALA A 699 -19.54 21.61 -13.83
CA ALA A 699 -20.88 21.25 -13.38
C ALA A 699 -21.42 22.22 -12.31
N VAL A 700 -22.74 22.19 -12.09
CA VAL A 700 -23.41 22.95 -11.02
C VAL A 700 -23.82 21.97 -9.93
N ILE A 701 -22.96 21.78 -8.93
CA ILE A 701 -23.20 20.78 -7.90
C ILE A 701 -24.31 21.24 -6.95
N THR A 702 -25.37 20.44 -6.88
CA THR A 702 -26.48 20.60 -5.94
C THR A 702 -26.41 19.48 -4.90
N PRO A 703 -26.12 19.79 -3.62
CA PRO A 703 -26.06 18.77 -2.58
C PRO A 703 -27.45 18.37 -2.06
N GLU A 704 -27.62 17.08 -1.77
CA GLU A 704 -28.68 16.54 -0.93
C GLU A 704 -28.04 15.71 0.19
N TYR A 705 -28.39 16.00 1.45
CA TYR A 705 -27.81 15.36 2.63
C TYR A 705 -28.91 14.68 3.47
N TRP A 706 -28.68 13.43 3.89
CA TRP A 706 -29.61 12.71 4.77
C TRP A 706 -28.88 11.95 5.88
N TYR A 707 -29.10 12.37 7.13
CA TYR A 707 -28.43 11.84 8.32
C TYR A 707 -29.47 11.31 9.31
N SER A 708 -29.19 10.16 9.93
CA SER A 708 -30.16 9.41 10.75
C SER A 708 -29.52 8.68 11.94
N PRO A 709 -30.25 8.57 13.07
CA PRO A 709 -29.93 7.59 14.10
C PRO A 709 -30.30 6.16 13.67
N GLU A 710 -29.88 5.19 14.49
CA GLU A 710 -29.95 3.73 14.26
C GLU A 710 -31.33 3.23 13.83
N ASN A 711 -32.39 3.89 14.33
CA ASN A 711 -33.80 3.57 14.06
C ASN A 711 -34.35 4.09 12.72
N TRP A 712 -33.50 4.66 11.85
CA TRP A 712 -33.83 5.19 10.52
C TRP A 712 -34.85 6.35 10.50
N THR A 713 -35.04 7.10 11.60
CA THR A 713 -36.00 8.23 11.62
C THR A 713 -35.51 9.49 10.89
N GLY A 714 -34.24 9.55 10.47
CA GLY A 714 -33.62 10.78 9.98
C GLY A 714 -33.56 11.87 11.05
N GLY A 715 -33.46 13.13 10.62
CA GLY A 715 -33.62 14.31 11.48
C GLY A 715 -32.35 14.78 12.20
N ILE A 716 -31.20 14.18 11.94
CA ILE A 716 -29.90 14.71 12.37
C ILE A 716 -29.47 15.82 11.41
N SER A 717 -28.94 16.92 11.95
CA SER A 717 -28.39 18.02 11.15
C SER A 717 -27.08 17.60 10.48
N PRO A 718 -26.94 17.64 9.14
CA PRO A 718 -25.69 17.32 8.47
C PRO A 718 -24.63 18.40 8.70
N LEU A 719 -23.40 17.99 9.02
CA LEU A 719 -22.23 18.88 9.12
C LEU A 719 -21.43 18.85 7.80
N ALA A 720 -22.10 19.17 6.69
CA ALA A 720 -21.61 18.92 5.34
C ALA A 720 -21.73 20.16 4.43
N GLN A 721 -20.75 20.39 3.55
CA GLN A 721 -20.73 21.52 2.62
C GLN A 721 -19.91 21.26 1.34
N ILE A 722 -20.28 21.96 0.25
CA ILE A 722 -19.50 22.05 -0.98
C ILE A 722 -18.30 22.98 -0.75
N THR A 723 -17.12 22.62 -1.25
CA THR A 723 -15.89 23.43 -1.17
C THR A 723 -15.59 24.08 -2.53
N GLU A 724 -14.47 24.81 -2.62
CA GLU A 724 -14.03 25.32 -3.93
C GLU A 724 -13.70 24.19 -4.93
N ASN A 725 -13.73 24.52 -6.23
CA ASN A 725 -13.52 23.60 -7.35
C ASN A 725 -14.49 22.39 -7.37
N ASN A 726 -15.72 22.56 -6.86
CA ASN A 726 -16.74 21.51 -6.77
C ASN A 726 -16.32 20.30 -5.91
N GLY A 727 -15.38 20.50 -4.98
CA GLY A 727 -15.06 19.55 -3.91
C GLY A 727 -16.11 19.53 -2.79
N PHE A 728 -15.87 18.74 -1.75
CA PHE A 728 -16.85 18.46 -0.70
C PHE A 728 -16.16 18.17 0.65
N THR A 729 -16.84 18.46 1.76
CA THR A 729 -16.42 18.00 3.09
C THR A 729 -17.63 17.72 3.98
N ALA A 730 -17.51 16.70 4.84
CA ALA A 730 -18.48 16.40 5.87
C ALA A 730 -17.82 15.86 7.13
N GLU A 731 -18.39 16.23 8.27
CA GLU A 731 -18.04 15.75 9.61
C GLU A 731 -19.19 14.88 10.16
N ILE A 732 -18.88 13.87 10.98
CA ILE A 732 -19.90 12.96 11.51
C ILE A 732 -20.47 13.51 12.83
N PRO A 733 -21.71 14.02 12.88
CA PRO A 733 -22.33 14.52 14.11
C PRO A 733 -22.66 13.38 15.09
N GLU A 734 -22.86 13.74 16.36
CA GLU A 734 -23.36 12.80 17.37
C GLU A 734 -24.70 12.17 16.97
N GLY A 735 -24.88 10.90 17.34
CA GLY A 735 -26.15 10.18 17.20
C GLY A 735 -26.38 9.47 15.86
N VAL A 736 -25.47 9.56 14.89
CA VAL A 736 -25.52 8.74 13.66
C VAL A 736 -25.45 7.25 14.00
N GLY A 737 -26.28 6.43 13.36
CA GLY A 737 -26.59 5.07 13.81
C GLY A 737 -25.63 3.93 13.45
N GLY A 738 -24.44 4.21 12.90
CA GLY A 738 -23.43 3.20 12.58
C GLY A 738 -23.65 2.39 11.28
N SER A 739 -24.84 2.44 10.66
CA SER A 739 -25.09 1.76 9.39
C SER A 739 -24.68 2.63 8.19
N GLU A 740 -24.18 2.02 7.12
CA GLU A 740 -23.63 2.68 5.92
C GLU A 740 -24.40 3.92 5.47
N TRP A 741 -25.68 3.75 5.10
CA TRP A 741 -26.52 4.81 4.50
C TRP A 741 -27.20 5.73 5.54
N GLN A 742 -26.69 5.83 6.76
CA GLN A 742 -27.23 6.72 7.81
C GLN A 742 -26.53 8.09 7.89
N ALA A 743 -25.56 8.35 7.01
CA ALA A 743 -24.99 9.67 6.75
C ALA A 743 -24.69 9.81 5.25
N GLN A 744 -25.75 9.97 4.45
CA GLN A 744 -25.68 10.06 2.98
C GLN A 744 -25.35 11.49 2.54
N ASN A 745 -24.41 11.62 1.61
CA ASN A 745 -24.06 12.88 1.00
C ASN A 745 -24.09 12.74 -0.53
N LYS A 746 -25.22 13.13 -1.14
CA LYS A 746 -25.44 13.06 -2.59
C LYS A 746 -25.07 14.41 -3.22
N LEU A 747 -24.38 14.36 -4.35
CA LEU A 747 -23.87 15.50 -5.10
C LEU A 747 -24.39 15.38 -6.54
N HIS A 748 -25.55 15.97 -6.81
CA HIS A 748 -26.15 16.03 -8.16
C HIS A 748 -25.40 17.06 -9.00
N SER A 749 -25.18 16.83 -10.29
CA SER A 749 -24.22 17.61 -11.08
C SER A 749 -24.80 18.25 -12.35
N GLY A 750 -25.90 17.71 -12.87
CA GLY A 750 -26.43 18.03 -14.20
C GLY A 750 -25.56 17.52 -15.36
N ILE A 751 -24.59 16.65 -15.11
CA ILE A 751 -23.75 16.06 -16.16
C ILE A 751 -24.54 14.94 -16.86
N ALA A 752 -24.88 15.17 -18.12
CA ALA A 752 -25.44 14.15 -19.00
C ALA A 752 -24.34 13.21 -19.52
N THR A 753 -24.65 11.92 -19.62
CA THR A 753 -23.71 10.84 -19.95
C THR A 753 -24.32 9.84 -20.94
N SER A 754 -23.50 9.15 -21.74
CA SER A 754 -23.93 8.13 -22.72
C SER A 754 -23.53 6.72 -22.28
N SER A 755 -24.27 5.69 -22.70
CA SER A 755 -23.84 4.29 -22.62
C SER A 755 -22.93 3.87 -23.80
N GLU A 756 -22.82 4.70 -24.84
CA GLU A 756 -21.85 4.50 -25.95
C GLU A 756 -20.42 4.95 -25.60
N LYS A 757 -20.19 5.46 -24.37
CA LYS A 757 -18.92 6.06 -23.96
C LYS A 757 -18.40 5.46 -22.65
N LYS A 758 -17.07 5.36 -22.57
CA LYS A 758 -16.32 5.19 -21.33
C LYS A 758 -15.97 6.55 -20.72
N TYR A 759 -15.86 6.57 -19.40
CA TYR A 759 -15.47 7.75 -18.62
C TYR A 759 -14.38 7.37 -17.61
N ASP A 760 -13.62 8.34 -17.12
CA ASP A 760 -12.74 8.16 -15.97
C ASP A 760 -13.26 9.01 -14.81
N PHE A 761 -13.21 8.45 -13.59
CA PHE A 761 -13.46 9.17 -12.35
C PHE A 761 -12.26 9.08 -11.40
N CYS A 762 -11.91 10.18 -10.73
CA CYS A 762 -11.06 10.15 -9.56
C CYS A 762 -11.38 11.28 -8.57
N CYS A 763 -10.91 11.14 -7.34
CA CYS A 763 -10.87 12.19 -6.33
C CYS A 763 -9.78 11.90 -5.29
N THR A 764 -9.31 12.94 -4.60
CA THR A 764 -8.48 12.80 -3.40
C THR A 764 -9.38 12.77 -2.17
N LEU A 765 -9.24 11.75 -1.33
CA LEU A 765 -9.99 11.55 -0.09
C LEU A 765 -9.04 11.67 1.10
N THR A 766 -9.31 12.60 2.02
CA THR A 766 -8.51 12.75 3.25
C THR A 766 -9.42 12.72 4.47
N ALA A 767 -9.11 11.83 5.42
CA ALA A 767 -9.83 11.65 6.67
C ALA A 767 -9.00 12.14 7.88
N THR A 768 -9.65 12.62 8.94
CA THR A 768 -8.98 13.07 10.18
C THR A 768 -8.76 11.97 11.22
N GLU A 769 -9.43 10.83 11.05
CA GLU A 769 -9.35 9.60 11.84
C GLU A 769 -9.48 8.44 10.85
N ASP A 770 -9.24 7.20 11.27
CA ASP A 770 -9.45 6.05 10.39
C ASP A 770 -10.95 5.88 10.08
N MET A 771 -11.32 5.77 8.80
CA MET A 771 -12.72 5.76 8.33
C MET A 771 -12.95 4.64 7.31
N THR A 772 -14.12 4.01 7.34
CA THR A 772 -14.64 3.20 6.22
C THR A 772 -15.84 3.89 5.61
N ILE A 773 -15.76 4.27 4.34
CA ILE A 773 -16.80 5.02 3.62
C ILE A 773 -17.31 4.24 2.41
N THR A 774 -18.47 4.62 1.91
CA THR A 774 -18.93 4.25 0.57
C THR A 774 -18.66 5.37 -0.42
N VAL A 775 -18.18 5.02 -1.61
CA VAL A 775 -18.18 5.90 -2.78
C VAL A 775 -19.03 5.25 -3.87
N LYS A 776 -20.11 5.90 -4.28
CA LYS A 776 -21.05 5.43 -5.32
C LYS A 776 -21.25 6.52 -6.36
N MET A 777 -21.43 6.15 -7.62
CA MET A 777 -21.83 7.10 -8.66
C MET A 777 -22.94 6.51 -9.55
N THR A 778 -23.99 7.29 -9.79
CA THR A 778 -25.24 6.79 -10.40
C THR A 778 -26.04 7.90 -11.08
N GLY A 779 -26.85 7.55 -12.08
CA GLY A 779 -27.88 8.45 -12.63
C GLY A 779 -29.26 8.34 -11.98
N ASN A 780 -29.46 7.42 -11.03
CA ASN A 780 -30.70 7.29 -10.26
C ASN A 780 -30.38 7.17 -8.76
N PRO A 781 -30.39 8.29 -8.00
CA PRO A 781 -30.01 8.31 -6.58
C PRO A 781 -31.06 7.73 -5.62
N GLU A 782 -32.30 7.45 -6.08
CA GLU A 782 -33.35 6.82 -5.26
C GLU A 782 -33.51 5.31 -5.52
N GLY A 783 -32.85 4.78 -6.56
CA GLY A 783 -32.92 3.37 -6.95
C GLY A 783 -31.74 2.54 -6.47
N ALA A 784 -32.02 1.30 -6.06
CA ALA A 784 -31.03 0.23 -5.87
C ALA A 784 -30.83 -0.62 -7.15
N GLU A 785 -31.41 -0.21 -8.29
CA GLU A 785 -31.31 -0.95 -9.55
C GLU A 785 -29.95 -0.73 -10.22
N GLU A 786 -29.16 -1.79 -10.35
CA GLU A 786 -27.81 -1.82 -10.95
C GLU A 786 -27.72 -1.16 -12.33
N VAL A 787 -28.81 -1.09 -13.08
CA VAL A 787 -28.83 -0.58 -14.46
C VAL A 787 -28.41 0.89 -14.57
N ASN A 788 -28.58 1.65 -13.48
CA ASN A 788 -28.27 3.08 -13.41
C ASN A 788 -27.02 3.41 -12.56
N ALA A 789 -26.27 2.41 -12.11
CA ALA A 789 -25.00 2.62 -11.40
C ALA A 789 -23.82 2.65 -12.39
N PHE A 790 -22.91 3.61 -12.21
CA PHE A 790 -21.57 3.58 -12.83
C PHE A 790 -20.64 2.68 -12.01
N PHE A 791 -20.63 2.89 -10.69
CA PHE A 791 -19.96 2.03 -9.73
C PHE A 791 -20.56 2.20 -8.33
N TYR A 792 -20.32 1.21 -7.48
CA TYR A 792 -20.53 1.25 -6.04
C TYR A 792 -19.32 0.58 -5.38
N ASN A 793 -18.62 1.30 -4.52
CA ASN A 793 -17.60 0.73 -3.65
C ASN A 793 -18.00 1.03 -2.20
N GLY A 794 -18.58 0.02 -1.54
CA GLY A 794 -19.03 0.07 -0.16
C GLY A 794 -17.95 -0.25 0.88
N GLY A 795 -16.65 -0.16 0.57
CA GLY A 795 -15.58 -0.61 1.46
C GLY A 795 -14.31 0.25 1.44
N VAL A 796 -14.41 1.54 1.08
CA VAL A 796 -13.23 2.40 0.96
C VAL A 796 -12.68 2.74 2.34
N ALA A 797 -11.57 2.09 2.71
CA ALA A 797 -10.82 2.41 3.92
C ALA A 797 -9.94 3.65 3.71
N LEU A 798 -9.88 4.51 4.72
CA LEU A 798 -9.04 5.72 4.76
C LEU A 798 -8.28 5.73 6.09
N SER A 799 -6.96 5.97 6.03
CA SER A 799 -6.11 6.15 7.21
C SER A 799 -6.11 7.61 7.66
N ALA A 800 -6.02 7.86 8.96
CA ALA A 800 -5.94 9.20 9.54
C ALA A 800 -4.77 10.03 8.97
N ASP A 801 -5.08 11.24 8.48
CA ASP A 801 -4.16 12.20 7.84
C ASP A 801 -3.49 11.72 6.53
N GLU A 802 -3.93 10.64 5.90
CA GLU A 802 -3.34 10.13 4.64
C GLU A 802 -4.29 10.31 3.44
N PRO A 803 -3.90 11.10 2.41
CA PRO A 803 -4.73 11.28 1.22
C PRO A 803 -4.76 10.04 0.31
N LEU A 804 -5.91 9.39 0.20
CA LEU A 804 -6.16 8.32 -0.78
C LEU A 804 -6.62 8.93 -2.11
N ILE A 805 -5.90 8.66 -3.20
CA ILE A 805 -6.35 9.02 -4.56
C ILE A 805 -7.24 7.89 -5.11
N PHE A 806 -8.53 7.96 -4.81
CA PHE A 806 -9.53 7.02 -5.31
C PHE A 806 -9.73 7.17 -6.83
N LYS A 807 -9.77 6.05 -7.56
CA LYS A 807 -9.80 6.01 -9.03
C LYS A 807 -10.75 4.95 -9.55
N MET A 808 -11.47 5.28 -10.61
CA MET A 808 -12.39 4.41 -11.35
C MET A 808 -12.18 4.68 -12.86
N PRO A 809 -11.16 4.07 -13.49
CA PRO A 809 -10.82 4.27 -14.89
C PRO A 809 -11.76 3.54 -15.85
N GLY A 810 -12.03 4.12 -17.02
CA GLY A 810 -12.74 3.45 -18.13
C GLY A 810 -14.16 2.96 -17.84
N ILE A 811 -14.80 3.47 -16.78
CA ILE A 811 -16.14 3.08 -16.33
C ILE A 811 -17.22 3.36 -17.36
N SER A 812 -18.24 2.50 -17.38
CA SER A 812 -19.36 2.51 -18.33
C SER A 812 -20.68 2.30 -17.57
N GLN A 813 -21.80 2.60 -18.21
CA GLN A 813 -23.16 2.45 -17.66
C GLN A 813 -24.05 1.72 -18.68
N LYS A 814 -25.09 1.02 -18.21
CA LYS A 814 -25.96 0.22 -19.09
C LYS A 814 -26.87 1.11 -19.97
N GLU A 815 -27.37 2.23 -19.41
CA GLU A 815 -28.15 3.25 -20.14
C GLU A 815 -27.60 4.67 -19.89
N GLY A 816 -27.86 5.60 -20.81
CA GLY A 816 -27.37 6.99 -20.71
C GLY A 816 -28.21 7.84 -19.75
N ASN A 817 -27.56 8.55 -18.82
CA ASN A 817 -28.23 9.29 -17.75
C ASN A 817 -28.14 10.82 -17.91
N PRO A 818 -29.21 11.58 -17.57
CA PRO A 818 -29.26 13.04 -17.77
C PRO A 818 -28.62 13.87 -16.65
N ASP A 819 -28.48 13.30 -15.44
CA ASP A 819 -27.88 13.94 -14.27
C ASP A 819 -27.08 12.90 -13.47
N LEU A 820 -25.75 13.04 -13.49
CA LEU A 820 -24.84 12.19 -12.73
C LEU A 820 -24.80 12.63 -11.26
N THR A 821 -25.09 11.70 -10.35
CA THR A 821 -24.97 11.91 -8.90
C THR A 821 -23.79 11.13 -8.35
N LEU A 822 -22.84 11.82 -7.71
CA LEU A 822 -21.79 11.23 -6.88
C LEU A 822 -22.30 11.15 -5.43
N ILE A 823 -22.04 10.05 -4.72
CA ILE A 823 -22.58 9.80 -3.38
C ILE A 823 -21.46 9.30 -2.45
N PHE A 824 -21.36 9.95 -1.29
CA PHE A 824 -20.50 9.55 -0.17
C PHE A 824 -21.36 9.16 1.04
N ASP A 825 -21.45 7.87 1.36
CA ASP A 825 -22.17 7.39 2.55
C ASP A 825 -21.17 7.10 3.67
N LEU A 826 -21.32 7.82 4.79
CA LEU A 826 -20.33 7.90 5.86
C LEU A 826 -20.80 7.28 7.18
N GLY A 827 -21.96 6.61 7.20
CA GLY A 827 -22.66 6.26 8.45
C GLY A 827 -21.95 5.23 9.33
N ARG A 828 -20.91 4.56 8.81
CA ARG A 828 -20.00 3.65 9.54
C ARG A 828 -18.80 4.34 10.18
N SER A 829 -18.53 5.60 9.84
CA SER A 829 -17.34 6.31 10.29
C SER A 829 -17.48 6.85 11.73
N PRO A 830 -16.36 7.02 12.47
CA PRO A 830 -16.42 7.50 13.86
C PRO A 830 -17.08 8.88 14.00
N VAL A 831 -17.84 9.09 15.08
CA VAL A 831 -18.37 10.43 15.44
C VAL A 831 -17.21 11.41 15.63
N GLY A 832 -17.34 12.62 15.09
CA GLY A 832 -16.29 13.64 15.07
C GLY A 832 -15.19 13.42 14.01
N SER A 833 -15.19 12.30 13.28
CA SER A 833 -14.32 12.17 12.11
C SER A 833 -14.81 13.06 10.97
N LYS A 834 -13.88 13.55 10.14
CA LYS A 834 -14.17 14.44 9.03
C LYS A 834 -13.52 13.95 7.74
N LEU A 835 -14.33 13.82 6.70
CA LEU A 835 -13.89 13.61 5.33
C LEU A 835 -13.72 14.95 4.60
N THR A 836 -12.64 15.08 3.86
CA THR A 836 -12.42 16.14 2.87
C THR A 836 -12.16 15.50 1.51
N VAL A 837 -12.85 15.97 0.47
CA VAL A 837 -12.78 15.47 -0.91
C VAL A 837 -12.36 16.58 -1.86
N THR A 838 -11.18 16.44 -2.44
CA THR A 838 -10.61 17.38 -3.42
C THR A 838 -10.34 16.71 -4.77
N ASP A 839 -9.88 17.51 -5.74
CA ASP A 839 -9.38 17.02 -7.03
C ASP A 839 -10.36 16.14 -7.83
N ILE A 840 -11.67 16.35 -7.62
CA ILE A 840 -12.71 15.55 -8.26
C ILE A 840 -12.64 15.76 -9.77
N CYS A 841 -12.36 14.67 -10.48
CA CYS A 841 -12.33 14.61 -11.93
C CYS A 841 -13.34 13.60 -12.43
N PHE A 842 -14.18 14.04 -13.37
CA PHE A 842 -14.99 13.16 -14.19
C PHE A 842 -14.81 13.58 -15.66
N GLN A 843 -14.31 12.69 -16.50
CA GLN A 843 -13.94 13.00 -17.88
C GLN A 843 -14.35 11.86 -18.83
N GLU A 844 -14.43 12.12 -20.14
CA GLU A 844 -14.46 11.03 -21.12
C GLU A 844 -13.11 10.29 -21.12
N HIS A 845 -13.14 8.96 -21.31
CA HIS A 845 -11.98 8.10 -21.08
C HIS A 845 -10.75 8.50 -21.90
N ASN A 846 -9.64 8.79 -21.21
CA ASN A 846 -8.43 9.35 -21.79
C ASN A 846 -7.18 8.66 -21.22
N ALA A 847 -6.53 7.82 -22.02
CA ALA A 847 -5.39 7.02 -21.58
C ALA A 847 -4.25 6.96 -22.60
N VAL A 848 -3.03 6.80 -22.09
CA VAL A 848 -1.85 6.50 -22.88
C VAL A 848 -1.60 5.00 -22.83
N VAL A 849 -1.58 4.36 -24.01
CA VAL A 849 -1.48 2.91 -24.17
C VAL A 849 -0.06 2.56 -24.63
N VAL A 850 0.74 1.94 -23.75
CA VAL A 850 2.12 1.52 -24.03
C VAL A 850 2.27 0.00 -23.85
N PRO A 851 3.21 -0.68 -24.54
CA PRO A 851 3.42 -2.12 -24.32
C PRO A 851 3.85 -2.43 -22.89
N VAL A 852 3.45 -3.58 -22.35
CA VAL A 852 4.03 -4.13 -21.10
C VAL A 852 5.40 -4.76 -21.42
N GLU A 853 6.38 -4.54 -20.55
CA GLU A 853 7.76 -5.10 -20.61
C GLU A 853 7.93 -6.37 -19.72
#